data_AF-A0A412BIY7-F1
#
_entry.id   AF-A0A412BIY7-F1
#
_cell.length_a   1.000
_cell.length_b   1.000
_cell.length_c   1.000
_cell.angle_alpha   90.00
_cell.angle_beta   90.00
_cell.angle_gamma   90.00
#
_symmetry.space_group_name_H-M   'P 1'
#
loop_
_entity.id
_entity.type
_entity.pdbx_description
1 polymer ?
#
loop_
_entity_poly.entity_id
_entity_poly.type
_entity_poly.pdbx_seq_one_letter_code
_entity_poly.pdbx_strand_id
1 'polypeptide(L)'
;MKLKAVKWTLAILFMAPCMQAQSVWNTTHLANVKRSIREPFYATAYEALKKEADKLSDVQPLSVMMKEKTPASGDKHDYMSQARYFWPDPAKPDGLPYINRDGISNPELSKLDRNRLGTTVSRITTLALAWYFSEEEKYARKATELIRVWFLDKDTRMNPNLEYAQMIPGHNNNKGRCYGLIDTYSFIEMLDAVALLEQSQAFTAKDSKQLKKWFAELTDWMLTSPQGKEEAAGANNHSVAYDAQIIAFALYTGNKKLAQEVVNAFAERRIFPQIEPDGRQPQELRRTLAFHYSQYNLTHFIDIMLMAKKLGSNIDNATSTDGRSFYKAMDFLASYVGKSLGEWPYQQISGWEHSQQNLCKDLYRTAAYLNPARKDYLQLYYAHRILEPQDSFNLLYVKATETDHAYAFAAGQLDLAMKCADKAKKEEKNAAKRRVIPRSIHKDGSLAMIHPHDWCSGFFAGSLWQMYAYTHNDYWRQSAISWTWPIEESKWHKGTHDLGFMMYDSFGKAYELTGERSYLDVVLQSAKTLITRYSPKVKSIRSWDHNRDKWKYPVIIDNMMNLEMLFHATQLTGDSIYWKVAVNHANTTMKNHFRPDYSSYHVVDYDPETGEVRMKCTHQGNSDDSFWSRGQAWGLYGFAMCYRFTKDPTYLKQSENIADFFLNLPNMPADGVPYWDMKMDVIKDCTPEKINPDVPRDASAAALIASGLYELCTYVSPEKGKKYRAVADKIVSNLHKHYQAAPDTHYGFLLLHSTGHHPGGSEIDVPLNYADYFYLEALARKEALNMKMKDCPGKAP
;
A
#
# COMPACT_ATOMS: atom_id res chain seq x y z
N MET A 1 -45.89 -22.20 32.14
CA MET A 1 -45.17 -23.49 32.27
C MET A 1 -44.42 -23.78 30.97
N LYS A 2 -43.09 -23.85 31.07
CA LYS A 2 -42.14 -24.71 30.32
C LYS A 2 -42.25 -24.70 28.78
N LEU A 3 -41.32 -24.02 28.09
CA LEU A 3 -40.06 -24.59 27.58
C LEU A 3 -40.24 -25.91 26.80
N LYS A 4 -39.94 -25.89 25.49
CA LYS A 4 -39.01 -26.84 24.84
C LYS A 4 -38.83 -26.54 23.34
N ALA A 5 -37.55 -26.54 22.93
CA ALA A 5 -36.97 -26.72 21.59
C ALA A 5 -37.37 -25.67 20.53
N VAL A 6 -36.48 -24.87 19.95
CA VAL A 6 -35.21 -25.26 19.28
C VAL A 6 -34.18 -24.13 19.43
N LYS A 7 -33.17 -24.35 20.28
CA LYS A 7 -31.83 -23.77 20.21
C LYS A 7 -30.88 -24.97 20.14
N TRP A 8 -29.66 -24.76 19.63
CA TRP A 8 -28.58 -25.74 19.42
C TRP A 8 -28.50 -26.35 18.00
N THR A 9 -28.25 -25.49 17.02
CA THR A 9 -27.23 -25.77 16.00
C THR A 9 -25.97 -25.02 16.41
N LEU A 10 -25.38 -25.43 17.54
CA LEU A 10 -24.08 -24.95 17.97
C LEU A 10 -23.04 -25.91 17.38
N ALA A 11 -22.35 -25.42 16.35
CA ALA A 11 -20.97 -25.70 16.01
C ALA A 11 -20.39 -27.01 16.58
N ILE A 12 -20.72 -28.14 15.95
CA ILE A 12 -19.83 -29.30 15.94
C ILE A 12 -18.88 -29.07 14.75
N LEU A 13 -17.80 -28.33 14.99
CA LEU A 13 -16.63 -28.28 14.10
C LEU A 13 -15.42 -27.83 14.93
N PHE A 14 -14.38 -28.68 14.88
CA PHE A 14 -13.02 -28.51 15.38
C PHE A 14 -12.74 -28.70 16.88
N MET A 15 -12.79 -29.96 17.33
CA MET A 15 -11.64 -30.49 18.07
C MET A 15 -10.65 -31.09 17.07
N ALA A 16 -9.89 -30.24 16.38
CA ALA A 16 -8.63 -30.66 15.78
C ALA A 16 -7.57 -30.70 16.89
N PRO A 17 -6.76 -31.77 16.99
CA PRO A 17 -5.72 -31.84 18.00
C PRO A 17 -4.70 -30.73 17.79
N CYS A 18 -4.62 -29.82 18.78
CA CYS A 18 -3.49 -28.98 19.14
C CYS A 18 -2.49 -28.61 18.00
N MET A 19 -2.78 -27.54 17.25
CA MET A 19 -1.71 -26.72 16.63
C MET A 19 -0.93 -26.00 17.75
N GLN A 20 -0.10 -26.72 18.49
CA GLN A 20 0.70 -26.19 19.61
C GLN A 20 2.20 -26.21 19.32
N ALA A 21 2.60 -25.77 18.14
CA ALA A 21 3.85 -25.07 17.85
C ALA A 21 3.86 -24.63 16.38
N GLN A 22 3.48 -23.39 16.09
CA GLN A 22 3.86 -22.75 14.82
C GLN A 22 4.62 -21.48 15.16
N SER A 23 5.77 -21.34 14.51
CA SER A 23 6.80 -20.35 14.77
C SER A 23 6.39 -18.99 14.15
N VAL A 24 7.30 -18.29 13.47
CA VAL A 24 7.22 -16.88 13.10
C VAL A 24 5.84 -16.39 12.61
N TRP A 25 5.07 -17.22 11.88
CA TRP A 25 3.73 -16.86 11.39
C TRP A 25 2.62 -16.83 12.46
N ASN A 26 1.69 -15.88 12.30
CA ASN A 26 0.53 -15.76 13.18
C ASN A 26 -0.68 -16.54 12.63
N THR A 27 -1.02 -17.68 13.26
CA THR A 27 -2.13 -18.55 12.85
C THR A 27 -3.50 -17.88 12.84
N THR A 28 -3.79 -17.00 13.80
CA THR A 28 -5.04 -16.23 13.84
C THR A 28 -5.11 -15.26 12.65
N HIS A 29 -3.99 -14.62 12.31
CA HIS A 29 -3.90 -13.77 11.14
C HIS A 29 -4.10 -14.57 9.84
N LEU A 30 -3.39 -15.69 9.65
CA LEU A 30 -3.56 -16.54 8.46
C LEU A 30 -5.01 -17.03 8.30
N ALA A 31 -5.67 -17.43 9.39
CA ALA A 31 -7.07 -17.81 9.36
C ALA A 31 -8.01 -16.64 9.01
N ASN A 32 -7.69 -15.42 9.45
CA ASN A 32 -8.43 -14.21 9.05
C ASN A 32 -8.25 -13.93 7.56
N VAL A 33 -7.01 -13.96 7.05
CA VAL A 33 -6.70 -13.78 5.63
C VAL A 33 -7.41 -14.84 4.78
N LYS A 34 -7.39 -16.12 5.21
CA LYS A 34 -8.09 -17.20 4.50
C LYS A 34 -9.61 -16.94 4.40
N ARG A 35 -10.24 -16.41 5.44
CA ARG A 35 -11.67 -16.03 5.40
C ARG A 35 -11.95 -14.84 4.49
N SER A 36 -10.98 -13.94 4.35
CA SER A 36 -11.07 -12.72 3.52
C SER A 36 -10.27 -12.84 2.21
N ILE A 37 -9.98 -14.06 1.74
CA ILE A 37 -9.04 -14.27 0.62
C ILE A 37 -9.55 -13.70 -0.70
N ARG A 38 -10.87 -13.47 -0.80
CA ARG A 38 -11.54 -12.86 -1.96
C ARG A 38 -11.58 -11.34 -1.91
N GLU A 39 -11.22 -10.73 -0.79
CA GLU A 39 -11.14 -9.27 -0.69
C GLU A 39 -10.00 -8.76 -1.57
N PRO A 40 -10.15 -7.63 -2.30
CA PRO A 40 -9.24 -7.25 -3.38
C PRO A 40 -7.75 -7.26 -3.02
N PHE A 41 -7.39 -6.72 -1.85
CA PHE A 41 -6.01 -6.70 -1.36
C PHE A 41 -5.39 -8.10 -1.21
N TYR A 42 -6.12 -9.06 -0.65
CA TYR A 42 -5.63 -10.42 -0.46
C TYR A 42 -5.76 -11.26 -1.73
N ALA A 43 -6.79 -11.02 -2.54
CA ALA A 43 -7.04 -11.72 -3.78
C ALA A 43 -5.85 -11.60 -4.74
N THR A 44 -5.27 -10.41 -4.89
CA THR A 44 -4.11 -10.20 -5.79
C THR A 44 -2.89 -11.03 -5.38
N ALA A 45 -2.52 -11.02 -4.11
CA ALA A 45 -1.42 -11.84 -3.59
C ALA A 45 -1.72 -13.34 -3.70
N TYR A 46 -2.96 -13.73 -3.43
CA TYR A 46 -3.42 -15.12 -3.52
C TYR A 46 -3.38 -15.66 -4.95
N GLU A 47 -3.87 -14.91 -5.93
CA GLU A 47 -3.83 -15.33 -7.33
C GLU A 47 -2.39 -15.43 -7.86
N ALA A 48 -1.49 -14.53 -7.42
CA ALA A 48 -0.07 -14.63 -7.74
C ALA A 48 0.57 -15.89 -7.13
N LEU A 49 0.28 -16.17 -5.85
CA LEU A 49 0.71 -17.38 -5.15
C LEU A 49 0.20 -18.64 -5.86
N LYS A 50 -1.08 -18.66 -6.22
CA LYS A 50 -1.72 -19.80 -6.90
C LYS A 50 -1.11 -20.04 -8.28
N LYS A 51 -0.92 -18.98 -9.07
CA LYS A 51 -0.27 -19.04 -10.38
C LYS A 51 1.15 -19.58 -10.29
N GLU A 52 1.90 -19.18 -9.27
CA GLU A 52 3.24 -19.72 -9.06
C GLU A 52 3.19 -21.20 -8.66
N ALA A 53 2.30 -21.58 -7.74
CA ALA A 53 2.11 -22.97 -7.33
C ALA A 53 1.68 -23.88 -8.50
N ASP A 54 0.85 -23.39 -9.42
CA ASP A 54 0.45 -24.14 -10.62
C ASP A 54 1.63 -24.47 -11.53
N LYS A 55 2.61 -23.56 -11.68
CA LYS A 55 3.85 -23.84 -12.43
C LYS A 55 4.72 -24.91 -11.79
N LEU A 56 4.54 -25.16 -10.49
CA LEU A 56 5.31 -26.14 -9.73
C LEU A 56 4.73 -27.55 -9.76
N SER A 57 3.52 -27.73 -10.31
CA SER A 57 2.83 -29.03 -10.35
C SER A 57 3.69 -30.16 -10.94
N ASP A 58 4.39 -29.88 -12.05
CA ASP A 58 5.16 -30.87 -12.80
C ASP A 58 6.69 -30.71 -12.69
N VAL A 59 7.18 -29.84 -11.79
CA VAL A 59 8.64 -29.65 -11.68
C VAL A 59 9.34 -30.91 -11.15
N GLN A 60 10.53 -31.19 -11.69
CA GLN A 60 11.37 -32.25 -11.15
C GLN A 60 11.82 -31.89 -9.72
N PRO A 61 11.66 -32.81 -8.74
CA PRO A 61 12.26 -32.66 -7.42
C PRO A 61 13.78 -32.55 -7.50
N LEU A 62 14.35 -31.62 -6.74
CA LEU A 62 15.80 -31.46 -6.62
C LEU A 62 16.31 -32.27 -5.42
N SER A 63 17.58 -32.65 -5.45
CA SER A 63 18.23 -33.32 -4.32
C SER A 63 19.72 -32.99 -4.25
N VAL A 64 20.33 -33.30 -3.10
CA VAL A 64 21.79 -33.20 -2.91
C VAL A 64 22.58 -34.15 -3.81
N MET A 65 21.94 -35.13 -4.45
CA MET A 65 22.62 -36.07 -5.35
C MET A 65 22.97 -35.43 -6.70
N MET A 66 22.35 -34.29 -7.01
CA MET A 66 22.49 -33.59 -8.29
C MET A 66 23.73 -32.67 -8.36
N LYS A 67 24.45 -32.44 -7.26
CA LYS A 67 25.70 -31.67 -7.31
C LYS A 67 26.77 -32.38 -8.15
N GLU A 68 27.62 -31.58 -8.78
CA GLU A 68 28.70 -32.09 -9.63
C GLU A 68 29.80 -32.79 -8.82
N LYS A 69 30.08 -32.29 -7.62
CA LYS A 69 31.18 -32.77 -6.76
C LYS A 69 30.67 -33.60 -5.60
N THR A 70 31.39 -34.66 -5.25
CA THR A 70 31.15 -35.38 -4.00
C THR A 70 31.94 -34.69 -2.87
N PRO A 71 31.36 -34.50 -1.68
CA PRO A 71 32.06 -33.92 -0.52
C PRO A 71 33.26 -34.79 -0.11
N ALA A 72 34.17 -34.23 0.69
CA ALA A 72 35.38 -34.97 1.08
C ALA A 72 35.10 -36.17 2.02
N SER A 73 33.88 -36.36 2.50
CA SER A 73 33.43 -37.57 3.19
C SER A 73 33.37 -38.79 2.25
N GLY A 74 33.26 -38.57 0.94
CA GLY A 74 32.92 -39.60 -0.03
C GLY A 74 31.42 -39.92 -0.11
N ASP A 75 30.59 -39.34 0.75
CA ASP A 75 29.13 -39.52 0.74
C ASP A 75 28.44 -38.37 0.02
N LYS A 76 27.76 -38.67 -1.09
CA LYS A 76 27.06 -37.66 -1.89
C LYS A 76 25.76 -37.16 -1.22
N HIS A 77 25.26 -37.85 -0.20
CA HIS A 77 24.15 -37.39 0.64
C HIS A 77 24.52 -36.23 1.57
N ASP A 78 25.81 -35.99 1.83
CA ASP A 78 26.24 -34.83 2.61
C ASP A 78 26.02 -33.54 1.81
N TYR A 79 25.41 -32.55 2.45
CA TYR A 79 25.20 -31.22 1.86
C TYR A 79 26.53 -30.51 1.67
N MET A 80 26.74 -29.95 0.48
CA MET A 80 27.94 -29.20 0.16
C MET A 80 27.59 -27.88 -0.51
N SER A 81 28.20 -26.81 -0.04
CA SER A 81 28.12 -25.49 -0.66
C SER A 81 29.47 -24.80 -0.58
N GLN A 82 29.67 -23.76 -1.38
CA GLN A 82 30.92 -23.01 -1.43
C GLN A 82 30.75 -21.65 -0.76
N ALA A 83 31.78 -21.19 -0.06
CA ALA A 83 31.82 -19.82 0.45
C ALA A 83 31.66 -18.81 -0.70
N ARG A 84 30.60 -18.00 -0.64
CA ARG A 84 30.12 -17.13 -1.72
C ARG A 84 31.20 -16.26 -2.39
N TYR A 85 32.13 -15.73 -1.60
CA TYR A 85 33.11 -14.73 -2.04
C TYR A 85 34.52 -15.28 -2.28
N PHE A 86 34.69 -16.60 -2.33
CA PHE A 86 35.99 -17.21 -2.56
C PHE A 86 36.16 -17.64 -4.01
N TRP A 87 37.28 -17.23 -4.61
CA TRP A 87 37.59 -17.39 -6.04
C TRP A 87 38.94 -18.08 -6.23
N PRO A 88 39.15 -18.77 -7.38
CA PRO A 88 40.47 -19.25 -7.76
C PRO A 88 41.51 -18.13 -7.70
N ASP A 89 42.68 -18.42 -7.11
CA ASP A 89 43.80 -17.50 -7.08
C ASP A 89 44.49 -17.46 -8.46
N PRO A 90 44.40 -16.35 -9.22
CA PRO A 90 45.03 -16.28 -10.54
C PRO A 90 46.56 -16.37 -10.48
N ALA A 91 47.18 -16.18 -9.32
CA ALA A 91 48.62 -16.32 -9.14
C ALA A 91 49.07 -17.79 -8.98
N LYS A 92 48.14 -18.75 -8.95
CA LYS A 92 48.41 -20.18 -8.71
C LYS A 92 48.02 -21.02 -9.93
N PRO A 93 48.87 -21.95 -10.39
CA PRO A 93 48.59 -22.75 -11.59
C PRO A 93 47.30 -23.58 -11.53
N ASP A 94 46.92 -24.01 -10.33
CA ASP A 94 45.69 -24.78 -10.04
C ASP A 94 44.57 -23.91 -9.44
N GLY A 95 44.82 -22.60 -9.29
CA GLY A 95 43.90 -21.66 -8.66
C GLY A 95 43.73 -21.85 -7.15
N LEU A 96 44.54 -22.69 -6.50
CA LEU A 96 44.42 -23.01 -5.08
C LEU A 96 45.55 -22.41 -4.23
N PRO A 97 45.28 -22.06 -2.96
CA PRO A 97 43.97 -22.05 -2.32
C PRO A 97 43.12 -20.86 -2.78
N TYR A 98 41.78 -20.99 -2.76
CA TYR A 98 40.92 -19.88 -3.17
C TYR A 98 41.12 -18.65 -2.27
N ILE A 99 40.96 -17.46 -2.85
CA ILE A 99 41.14 -16.16 -2.17
C ILE A 99 39.81 -15.43 -2.03
N ASN A 100 39.67 -14.65 -0.95
CA ASN A 100 38.47 -13.88 -0.68
C ASN A 100 38.39 -12.62 -1.57
N ARG A 101 37.20 -12.37 -2.13
CA ARG A 101 36.81 -11.14 -2.84
C ARG A 101 35.45 -10.68 -2.30
N ASP A 102 35.46 -10.09 -1.12
CA ASP A 102 34.23 -9.68 -0.42
C ASP A 102 33.28 -8.88 -1.32
N GLY A 103 31.98 -9.25 -1.29
CA GLY A 103 30.94 -8.66 -2.13
C GLY A 103 30.85 -9.19 -3.57
N ILE A 104 31.83 -9.97 -4.05
CA ILE A 104 31.83 -10.51 -5.43
C ILE A 104 31.50 -12.01 -5.41
N SER A 105 30.29 -12.38 -5.80
CA SER A 105 29.80 -13.78 -5.74
C SER A 105 30.43 -14.67 -6.82
N ASN A 106 31.06 -15.78 -6.42
CA ASN A 106 31.58 -16.79 -7.35
C ASN A 106 30.45 -17.66 -7.91
N PRO A 107 30.21 -17.69 -9.24
CA PRO A 107 29.13 -18.48 -9.84
C PRO A 107 29.28 -19.99 -9.65
N GLU A 108 30.46 -20.51 -9.31
CA GLU A 108 30.69 -21.94 -9.04
C GLU A 108 29.83 -22.46 -7.87
N LEU A 109 29.40 -21.58 -6.95
CA LEU A 109 28.48 -21.98 -5.88
C LEU A 109 27.17 -22.59 -6.41
N SER A 110 26.76 -22.22 -7.63
CA SER A 110 25.54 -22.73 -8.27
C SER A 110 25.63 -24.20 -8.68
N LYS A 111 26.85 -24.74 -8.81
CA LYS A 111 27.10 -26.14 -9.16
C LYS A 111 26.85 -27.10 -7.99
N LEU A 112 26.78 -26.56 -6.77
CA LEU A 112 26.62 -27.30 -5.51
C LEU A 112 25.19 -27.17 -4.95
N ASP A 113 24.98 -27.48 -3.67
CA ASP A 113 23.62 -27.70 -3.15
C ASP A 113 22.88 -26.41 -2.76
N ARG A 114 23.58 -25.28 -2.56
CA ARG A 114 22.98 -24.05 -1.99
C ARG A 114 21.76 -23.52 -2.74
N ASN A 115 21.84 -23.45 -4.06
CA ASN A 115 20.73 -22.97 -4.89
C ASN A 115 19.60 -24.00 -4.97
N ARG A 116 19.95 -25.30 -4.97
CA ARG A 116 18.98 -26.40 -4.98
C ARG A 116 18.18 -26.46 -3.68
N LEU A 117 18.84 -26.29 -2.54
CA LEU A 117 18.20 -26.19 -1.23
C LEU A 117 17.25 -25.01 -1.20
N GLY A 118 17.73 -23.81 -1.55
CA GLY A 118 16.90 -22.60 -1.57
C GLY A 118 15.68 -22.74 -2.49
N THR A 119 15.86 -23.33 -3.68
CA THR A 119 14.77 -23.59 -4.62
C THR A 119 13.76 -24.61 -4.05
N THR A 120 14.25 -25.69 -3.43
CA THR A 120 13.38 -26.72 -2.84
C THR A 120 12.55 -26.16 -1.70
N VAL A 121 13.18 -25.41 -0.79
CA VAL A 121 12.50 -24.72 0.31
C VAL A 121 11.45 -23.76 -0.20
N SER A 122 11.81 -22.88 -1.14
CA SER A 122 10.86 -21.92 -1.74
C SER A 122 9.67 -22.62 -2.37
N ARG A 123 9.89 -23.70 -3.14
CA ARG A 123 8.81 -24.49 -3.75
C ARG A 123 7.90 -25.12 -2.70
N ILE A 124 8.45 -25.70 -1.64
CA ILE A 124 7.67 -26.29 -0.54
C ILE A 124 6.80 -25.22 0.12
N THR A 125 7.39 -24.07 0.48
CA THR A 125 6.66 -22.95 1.11
C THR A 125 5.52 -22.44 0.22
N THR A 126 5.79 -22.20 -1.07
CA THR A 126 4.78 -21.77 -2.05
C THR A 126 3.64 -22.77 -2.17
N LEU A 127 3.95 -24.06 -2.36
CA LEU A 127 2.94 -25.11 -2.52
C LEU A 127 2.12 -25.33 -1.25
N ALA A 128 2.74 -25.24 -0.07
CA ALA A 128 2.07 -25.36 1.21
C ALA A 128 1.11 -24.19 1.47
N LEU A 129 1.54 -22.96 1.21
CA LEU A 129 0.66 -21.78 1.31
C LEU A 129 -0.49 -21.85 0.29
N ALA A 130 -0.20 -22.23 -0.95
CA ALA A 130 -1.22 -22.39 -1.98
C ALA A 130 -2.25 -23.44 -1.56
N TRP A 131 -1.82 -24.60 -1.05
CA TRP A 131 -2.73 -25.60 -0.47
C TRP A 131 -3.53 -25.04 0.71
N TYR A 132 -2.88 -24.33 1.64
CA TYR A 132 -3.58 -23.82 2.83
C TYR A 132 -4.74 -22.88 2.47
N PHE A 133 -4.52 -21.96 1.52
CA PHE A 133 -5.54 -21.00 1.11
C PHE A 133 -6.57 -21.57 0.13
N SER A 134 -6.17 -22.47 -0.78
CA SER A 134 -7.06 -23.03 -1.81
C SER A 134 -7.77 -24.32 -1.41
N GLU A 135 -7.22 -25.05 -0.45
CA GLU A 135 -7.58 -26.43 -0.08
C GLU A 135 -7.43 -27.45 -1.23
N GLU A 136 -6.72 -27.09 -2.31
CA GLU A 136 -6.45 -27.98 -3.43
C GLU A 136 -5.29 -28.95 -3.10
N GLU A 137 -5.63 -30.21 -2.80
CA GLU A 137 -4.68 -31.27 -2.40
C GLU A 137 -3.55 -31.55 -3.41
N LYS A 138 -3.69 -31.12 -4.68
CA LYS A 138 -2.61 -31.24 -5.67
C LYS A 138 -1.33 -30.53 -5.23
N TYR A 139 -1.45 -29.37 -4.57
CA TYR A 139 -0.29 -28.61 -4.11
C TYR A 139 0.37 -29.29 -2.92
N ALA A 140 -0.41 -29.80 -1.95
CA ALA A 140 0.14 -30.55 -0.82
C ALA A 140 0.81 -31.86 -1.23
N ARG A 141 0.25 -32.58 -2.23
CA ARG A 141 0.90 -33.76 -2.81
C ARG A 141 2.27 -33.42 -3.38
N LYS A 142 2.36 -32.34 -4.16
CA LYS A 142 3.64 -31.92 -4.73
C LYS A 142 4.63 -31.44 -3.66
N ALA A 143 4.17 -30.67 -2.68
CA ALA A 143 5.02 -30.25 -1.56
C ALA A 143 5.58 -31.47 -0.79
N THR A 144 4.72 -32.46 -0.53
CA THR A 144 5.10 -33.70 0.16
C THR A 144 6.11 -34.51 -0.65
N GLU A 145 5.96 -34.60 -1.97
CA GLU A 145 6.96 -35.22 -2.86
C GLU A 145 8.33 -34.52 -2.73
N LEU A 146 8.37 -33.20 -2.80
CA LEU A 146 9.61 -32.43 -2.65
C LEU A 146 10.27 -32.64 -1.27
N ILE A 147 9.47 -32.69 -0.21
CA ILE A 147 9.94 -32.99 1.15
C ILE A 147 10.54 -34.40 1.20
N ARG A 148 9.85 -35.41 0.65
CA ARG A 148 10.33 -36.79 0.63
C ARG A 148 11.65 -36.91 -0.09
N VAL A 149 11.76 -36.37 -1.30
CA VAL A 149 12.99 -36.47 -2.09
C VAL A 149 14.17 -35.78 -1.40
N TRP A 150 13.96 -34.60 -0.81
CA TRP A 150 15.06 -33.87 -0.18
C TRP A 150 15.47 -34.43 1.18
N PHE A 151 14.53 -34.90 2.01
CA PHE A 151 14.81 -35.22 3.42
C PHE A 151 14.68 -36.71 3.77
N LEU A 152 13.84 -37.47 3.08
CA LEU A 152 13.36 -38.76 3.59
C LEU A 152 13.77 -39.95 2.73
N ASP A 153 13.69 -39.81 1.40
CA ASP A 153 13.92 -40.89 0.44
C ASP A 153 15.38 -41.33 0.48
N LYS A 154 15.58 -42.64 0.67
CA LYS A 154 16.91 -43.23 0.93
C LYS A 154 17.94 -42.88 -0.14
N ASP A 155 17.52 -42.83 -1.40
CA ASP A 155 18.42 -42.67 -2.55
C ASP A 155 18.75 -41.20 -2.85
N THR A 156 18.05 -40.25 -2.23
CA THR A 156 18.18 -38.81 -2.56
C THR A 156 18.35 -37.88 -1.38
N ARG A 157 18.02 -38.33 -0.16
CA ARG A 157 17.96 -37.48 1.03
C ARG A 157 19.27 -36.77 1.34
N MET A 158 19.18 -35.56 1.87
CA MET A 158 20.27 -34.89 2.54
C MET A 158 20.52 -35.53 3.91
N ASN A 159 21.77 -35.81 4.27
CA ASN A 159 22.11 -36.19 5.65
C ASN A 159 21.90 -34.99 6.59
N PRO A 160 21.45 -35.19 7.85
CA PRO A 160 21.10 -34.11 8.78
C PRO A 160 22.36 -33.47 9.42
N ASN A 161 23.29 -32.98 8.59
CA ASN A 161 24.49 -32.26 8.99
C ASN A 161 24.91 -31.24 7.92
N LEU A 162 25.78 -30.29 8.29
CA LEU A 162 26.29 -29.24 7.41
C LEU A 162 27.83 -29.19 7.40
N GLU A 163 28.49 -30.33 7.63
CA GLU A 163 29.96 -30.45 7.77
C GLU A 163 30.72 -29.89 6.56
N TYR A 164 30.10 -29.90 5.37
CA TYR A 164 30.68 -29.41 4.10
C TYR A 164 30.02 -28.14 3.57
N ALA A 165 29.25 -27.44 4.40
CA ALA A 165 28.64 -26.17 4.05
C ALA A 165 29.65 -25.02 4.01
N GLN A 166 29.56 -24.20 2.97
CA GLN A 166 30.45 -23.08 2.65
C GLN A 166 31.94 -23.43 2.70
N MET A 167 32.28 -24.61 2.22
CA MET A 167 33.67 -25.03 2.03
C MET A 167 34.42 -24.02 1.14
N ILE A 168 35.73 -23.90 1.35
CA ILE A 168 36.61 -23.07 0.51
C ILE A 168 37.66 -23.97 -0.14
N PRO A 169 37.76 -24.03 -1.49
CA PRO A 169 38.69 -24.96 -2.13
C PRO A 169 40.13 -24.66 -1.75
N GLY A 170 40.87 -25.69 -1.32
CA GLY A 170 42.25 -25.58 -0.86
C GLY A 170 42.42 -25.09 0.58
N HIS A 171 41.33 -24.94 1.34
CA HIS A 171 41.36 -24.61 2.77
C HIS A 171 40.71 -25.72 3.60
N ASN A 172 41.10 -25.83 4.87
CA ASN A 172 40.47 -26.71 5.87
C ASN A 172 40.21 -28.16 5.39
N ASN A 173 41.14 -28.73 4.60
CA ASN A 173 40.98 -30.05 3.98
C ASN A 173 39.66 -30.21 3.19
N ASN A 174 39.19 -29.13 2.56
CA ASN A 174 37.91 -29.01 1.86
C ASN A 174 36.67 -29.32 2.71
N LYS A 175 36.78 -29.24 4.05
CA LYS A 175 35.63 -29.18 4.95
C LYS A 175 34.95 -27.82 4.89
N GLY A 176 33.71 -27.79 5.38
CA GLY A 176 32.94 -26.57 5.57
C GLY A 176 33.48 -25.68 6.69
N ARG A 177 32.68 -24.66 7.02
CA ARG A 177 32.99 -23.65 8.06
C ARG A 177 31.74 -23.26 8.83
N CYS A 178 31.88 -22.74 10.04
CA CYS A 178 30.78 -22.31 10.92
C CYS A 178 29.67 -21.56 10.17
N TYR A 179 30.05 -20.55 9.39
CA TYR A 179 29.14 -19.70 8.60
C TYR A 179 28.22 -20.45 7.62
N GLY A 180 28.52 -21.71 7.30
CA GLY A 180 27.69 -22.55 6.46
C GLY A 180 26.35 -22.94 7.08
N LEU A 181 26.19 -22.85 8.41
CA LEU A 181 24.93 -23.16 9.10
C LEU A 181 23.78 -22.25 8.62
N ILE A 182 24.10 -20.98 8.30
CA ILE A 182 23.13 -20.00 7.81
C ILE A 182 22.52 -20.38 6.44
N ASP A 183 23.13 -21.30 5.69
CA ASP A 183 22.56 -21.79 4.42
C ASP A 183 21.16 -22.40 4.62
N THR A 184 20.89 -22.91 5.82
CA THR A 184 19.61 -23.54 6.20
C THR A 184 18.68 -22.61 6.96
N TYR A 185 18.97 -21.30 7.04
CA TYR A 185 18.11 -20.34 7.76
C TYR A 185 16.66 -20.34 7.22
N SER A 186 16.52 -20.48 5.89
CA SER A 186 15.20 -20.59 5.23
C SER A 186 14.33 -21.76 5.69
N PHE A 187 14.88 -22.74 6.41
CA PHE A 187 14.08 -23.81 7.01
C PHE A 187 13.13 -23.30 8.09
N ILE A 188 13.40 -22.16 8.74
CA ILE A 188 12.50 -21.59 9.76
C ILE A 188 11.12 -21.35 9.15
N GLU A 189 11.06 -20.60 8.05
CA GLU A 189 9.80 -20.31 7.36
C GLU A 189 9.21 -21.57 6.70
N MET A 190 10.06 -22.44 6.13
CA MET A 190 9.60 -23.72 5.57
C MET A 190 8.85 -24.56 6.61
N LEU A 191 9.34 -24.62 7.84
CA LEU A 191 8.74 -25.43 8.90
C LEU A 191 7.36 -24.89 9.33
N ASP A 192 7.15 -23.57 9.28
CA ASP A 192 5.81 -23.01 9.45
C ASP A 192 4.89 -23.49 8.32
N ALA A 193 5.37 -23.49 7.08
CA ALA A 193 4.61 -24.00 5.93
C ALA A 193 4.30 -25.51 6.04
N VAL A 194 5.27 -26.32 6.47
CA VAL A 194 5.09 -27.76 6.72
C VAL A 194 4.08 -28.01 7.83
N ALA A 195 4.07 -27.21 8.89
CA ALA A 195 3.08 -27.34 9.95
C ALA A 195 1.65 -27.03 9.47
N LEU A 196 1.47 -26.25 8.38
CA LEU A 196 0.17 -26.17 7.71
C LEU A 196 -0.16 -27.52 7.05
N LEU A 197 0.78 -28.09 6.29
CA LEU A 197 0.60 -29.36 5.57
C LEU A 197 0.22 -30.54 6.48
N GLU A 198 0.49 -30.50 7.78
CA GLU A 198 0.03 -31.53 8.73
C GLU A 198 -1.50 -31.73 8.76
N GLN A 199 -2.28 -30.80 8.20
CA GLN A 199 -3.74 -30.95 8.05
C GLN A 199 -4.15 -31.51 6.67
N SER A 200 -3.20 -31.74 5.76
CA SER A 200 -3.42 -32.33 4.45
C SER A 200 -3.50 -33.86 4.53
N GLN A 201 -4.21 -34.47 3.59
CA GLN A 201 -4.19 -35.92 3.41
C GLN A 201 -2.87 -36.41 2.79
N ALA A 202 -2.20 -35.56 2.01
CA ALA A 202 -0.96 -35.92 1.33
C ALA A 202 0.24 -36.05 2.27
N PHE A 203 0.35 -35.19 3.28
CA PHE A 203 1.45 -35.18 4.24
C PHE A 203 1.09 -36.05 5.45
N THR A 204 1.55 -37.30 5.44
CA THR A 204 1.09 -38.30 6.41
C THR A 204 1.74 -38.13 7.78
N ALA A 205 1.15 -38.73 8.81
CA ALA A 205 1.77 -38.83 10.13
C ALA A 205 3.15 -39.52 10.10
N LYS A 206 3.38 -40.43 9.14
CA LYS A 206 4.69 -41.05 8.91
C LYS A 206 5.69 -40.03 8.38
N ASP A 207 5.30 -39.21 7.40
CA ASP A 207 6.15 -38.15 6.85
C ASP A 207 6.51 -37.12 7.94
N SER A 208 5.51 -36.64 8.69
CA SER A 208 5.72 -35.71 9.83
C SER A 208 6.70 -36.31 10.86
N LYS A 209 6.52 -37.57 11.26
CA LYS A 209 7.42 -38.24 12.21
C LYS A 209 8.85 -38.35 11.68
N GLN A 210 9.04 -38.71 10.41
CA GLN A 210 10.37 -38.85 9.82
C GLN A 210 11.06 -37.50 9.65
N LEU A 211 10.33 -36.46 9.23
CA LEU A 211 10.88 -35.12 9.09
C LEU A 211 11.24 -34.52 10.45
N LYS A 212 10.39 -34.69 11.48
CA LYS A 212 10.73 -34.30 12.86
C LYS A 212 11.98 -35.01 13.37
N LYS A 213 12.15 -36.30 13.04
CA LYS A 213 13.38 -37.03 13.37
C LYS A 213 14.60 -36.41 12.68
N TRP A 214 14.51 -36.12 11.38
CA TRP A 214 15.61 -35.50 10.63
C TRP A 214 16.03 -34.15 11.23
N PHE A 215 15.07 -33.29 11.58
CA PHE A 215 15.36 -32.00 12.22
C PHE A 215 15.89 -32.15 13.65
N ALA A 216 15.49 -33.18 14.40
CA ALA A 216 16.06 -33.47 15.71
C ALA A 216 17.53 -33.89 15.60
N GLU A 217 17.87 -34.74 14.61
CA GLU A 217 19.25 -35.13 14.31
C GLU A 217 20.10 -33.94 13.86
N LEU A 218 19.57 -33.05 13.01
CA LEU A 218 20.27 -31.83 12.62
C LEU A 218 20.50 -30.89 13.82
N THR A 219 19.50 -30.74 14.68
CA THR A 219 19.61 -29.90 15.89
C THR A 219 20.68 -30.44 16.82
N ASP A 220 20.73 -31.76 17.05
CA ASP A 220 21.77 -32.40 17.86
C ASP A 220 23.17 -32.20 17.25
N TRP A 221 23.30 -32.37 15.93
CA TRP A 221 24.56 -32.10 15.22
C TRP A 221 24.99 -30.64 15.35
N MET A 222 24.06 -29.68 15.23
CA MET A 222 24.37 -28.24 15.40
C MET A 222 24.85 -27.94 16.83
N LEU A 223 24.24 -28.54 17.86
CA LEU A 223 24.62 -28.32 19.26
C LEU A 223 25.96 -28.97 19.64
N THR A 224 26.31 -30.09 19.00
CA THR A 224 27.44 -30.93 19.44
C THR A 224 28.69 -30.81 18.56
N SER A 225 28.53 -30.52 17.26
CA SER A 225 29.64 -30.42 16.30
C SER A 225 30.57 -29.24 16.61
N PRO A 226 31.87 -29.34 16.25
CA PRO A 226 32.79 -28.21 16.36
C PRO A 226 32.31 -26.98 15.57
N GLN A 227 31.78 -27.21 14.37
CA GLN A 227 31.28 -26.16 13.47
C GLN A 227 30.09 -25.40 14.07
N GLY A 228 29.13 -26.13 14.65
CA GLY A 228 27.97 -25.51 15.27
C GLY A 228 28.31 -24.77 16.57
N LYS A 229 29.23 -25.30 17.39
CA LYS A 229 29.76 -24.58 18.56
C LYS A 229 30.48 -23.29 18.19
N GLU A 230 31.22 -23.30 17.08
CA GLU A 230 31.90 -22.10 16.57
C GLU A 230 30.88 -21.05 16.06
N GLU A 231 29.86 -21.45 15.30
CA GLU A 231 28.80 -20.54 14.84
C GLU A 231 28.03 -19.94 16.02
N ALA A 232 27.72 -20.75 17.03
CA ALA A 232 27.05 -20.32 18.25
C ALA A 232 27.87 -19.30 19.06
N ALA A 233 29.21 -19.35 18.97
CA ALA A 233 30.13 -18.43 19.64
C ALA A 233 30.39 -17.14 18.85
N GLY A 234 29.84 -17.00 17.64
CA GLY A 234 30.00 -15.81 16.80
C GLY A 234 29.54 -14.51 17.48
N ALA A 235 30.16 -13.39 17.11
CA ALA A 235 29.87 -12.07 17.67
C ALA A 235 28.94 -11.20 16.79
N ASN A 236 28.42 -11.76 15.70
CA ASN A 236 27.66 -11.06 14.67
C ASN A 236 26.34 -11.82 14.36
N ASN A 237 25.66 -11.39 13.29
CA ASN A 237 24.38 -11.91 12.82
C ASN A 237 24.30 -13.44 12.68
N HIS A 238 25.41 -14.13 12.42
CA HIS A 238 25.45 -15.59 12.31
C HIS A 238 25.00 -16.29 13.60
N SER A 239 25.43 -15.77 14.74
CA SER A 239 25.09 -16.37 16.05
C SER A 239 23.64 -16.12 16.45
N VAL A 240 23.05 -15.02 15.98
CA VAL A 240 21.60 -14.73 16.15
C VAL A 240 20.79 -15.64 15.22
N ALA A 241 21.27 -15.83 13.98
CA ALA A 241 20.67 -16.75 13.03
C ALA A 241 20.67 -18.19 13.56
N TYR A 242 21.80 -18.62 14.15
CA TYR A 242 21.95 -19.91 14.81
C TYR A 242 20.90 -20.10 15.91
N ASP A 243 20.77 -19.15 16.84
CA ASP A 243 19.78 -19.25 17.93
C ASP A 243 18.35 -19.34 17.37
N ALA A 244 18.02 -18.59 16.31
CA ALA A 244 16.71 -18.66 15.65
C ALA A 244 16.45 -20.05 15.06
N GLN A 245 17.44 -20.65 14.39
CA GLN A 245 17.33 -22.01 13.86
C GLN A 245 17.12 -23.04 14.97
N ILE A 246 17.91 -22.98 16.06
CA ILE A 246 17.76 -23.90 17.20
C ILE A 246 16.37 -23.77 17.81
N ILE A 247 15.86 -22.55 18.03
CA ILE A 247 14.51 -22.34 18.58
C ILE A 247 13.45 -22.92 17.64
N ALA A 248 13.51 -22.61 16.34
CA ALA A 248 12.53 -23.09 15.36
C ALA A 248 12.53 -24.62 15.26
N PHE A 249 13.72 -25.24 15.15
CA PHE A 249 13.84 -26.69 15.03
C PHE A 249 13.43 -27.40 16.32
N ALA A 250 13.77 -26.84 17.49
CA ALA A 250 13.33 -27.35 18.78
C ALA A 250 11.80 -27.27 18.95
N LEU A 251 11.18 -26.15 18.54
CA LEU A 251 9.72 -26.00 18.54
C LEU A 251 9.04 -27.03 17.62
N TYR A 252 9.52 -27.17 16.38
CA TYR A 252 8.98 -28.11 15.41
C TYR A 252 9.07 -29.57 15.86
N THR A 253 10.17 -29.94 16.51
CA THR A 253 10.40 -31.30 17.04
C THR A 253 9.76 -31.55 18.41
N GLY A 254 9.12 -30.53 19.01
CA GLY A 254 8.45 -30.62 20.31
C GLY A 254 9.38 -30.46 21.51
N ASN A 255 10.67 -30.14 21.32
CA ASN A 255 11.62 -29.84 22.37
C ASN A 255 11.48 -28.40 22.90
N LYS A 256 10.32 -28.10 23.51
CA LYS A 256 10.02 -26.77 24.06
C LYS A 256 11.00 -26.32 25.14
N LYS A 257 11.61 -27.26 25.87
CA LYS A 257 12.61 -26.98 26.91
C LYS A 257 13.85 -26.32 26.31
N LEU A 258 14.44 -26.93 25.28
CA LEU A 258 15.60 -26.37 24.58
C LEU A 258 15.27 -24.98 24.00
N ALA A 259 14.12 -24.83 23.34
CA ALA A 259 13.69 -23.54 22.80
C ALA A 259 13.61 -22.46 23.89
N GLN A 260 13.00 -22.79 25.05
CA GLN A 260 12.90 -21.88 26.19
C GLN A 260 14.26 -21.53 26.79
N GLU A 261 15.20 -22.48 26.87
CA GLU A 261 16.56 -22.25 27.38
C GLU A 261 17.31 -21.24 26.50
N VAL A 262 17.22 -21.37 25.18
CA VAL A 262 17.84 -20.42 24.24
C VAL A 262 17.18 -19.04 24.35
N VAL A 263 15.84 -18.97 24.39
CA VAL A 263 15.10 -17.71 24.56
C VAL A 263 15.46 -16.99 25.86
N ASN A 264 15.57 -17.71 26.97
CA ASN A 264 15.89 -17.12 28.28
C ASN A 264 17.31 -16.51 28.31
N ALA A 265 18.26 -17.10 27.58
CA ALA A 265 19.63 -16.62 27.52
C ALA A 265 19.87 -15.56 26.42
N PHE A 266 18.87 -15.31 25.56
CA PHE A 266 19.05 -14.57 24.31
C PHE A 266 19.51 -13.12 24.51
N ALA A 267 18.91 -12.40 25.46
CA ALA A 267 19.25 -10.99 25.69
C ALA A 267 20.72 -10.82 26.10
N GLU A 268 21.16 -11.59 27.09
CA GLU A 268 22.53 -11.58 27.61
C GLU A 268 23.55 -12.08 26.57
N ARG A 269 23.20 -13.08 25.77
CA ARG A 269 24.12 -13.68 24.79
C ARG A 269 24.19 -12.94 23.47
N ARG A 270 23.13 -12.24 23.07
CA ARG A 270 22.99 -11.68 21.71
C ARG A 270 22.71 -10.18 21.73
N ILE A 271 21.64 -9.73 22.38
CA ILE A 271 21.23 -8.30 22.35
C ILE A 271 22.34 -7.43 22.94
N PHE A 272 22.74 -7.67 24.19
CA PHE A 272 23.68 -6.80 24.90
C PHE A 272 25.12 -6.80 24.34
N PRO A 273 25.70 -7.93 23.88
CA PRO A 273 27.04 -7.89 23.30
C PRO A 273 27.09 -7.37 21.84
N GLN A 274 25.99 -7.41 21.09
CA GLN A 274 25.99 -7.01 19.67
C GLN A 274 25.46 -5.60 19.40
N ILE A 275 24.70 -5.03 20.33
CA ILE A 275 24.08 -3.71 20.19
C ILE A 275 24.73 -2.76 21.19
N GLU A 276 25.19 -1.61 20.70
CA GLU A 276 25.70 -0.53 21.55
C GLU A 276 24.55 0.30 22.18
N PRO A 277 24.81 1.10 23.22
CA PRO A 277 23.79 1.93 23.88
C PRO A 277 23.01 2.88 22.94
N ASP A 278 23.59 3.25 21.80
CA ASP A 278 22.97 4.09 20.77
C ASP A 278 22.32 3.31 19.63
N GLY A 279 22.28 1.97 19.72
CA GLY A 279 21.63 1.11 18.73
C GLY A 279 22.54 0.63 17.60
N ARG A 280 23.77 1.14 17.50
CA ARG A 280 24.71 0.64 16.49
C ARG A 280 25.01 -0.84 16.71
N GLN A 281 25.20 -1.55 15.60
CA GLN A 281 25.60 -2.96 15.57
C GLN A 281 27.03 -3.05 14.99
N PRO A 282 28.10 -2.94 15.80
CA PRO A 282 29.43 -2.64 15.29
C PRO A 282 30.00 -3.68 14.32
N GLN A 283 29.67 -4.96 14.48
CA GLN A 283 30.15 -6.01 13.59
C GLN A 283 29.49 -5.93 12.21
N GLU A 284 28.21 -5.54 12.17
CA GLU A 284 27.47 -5.39 10.92
C GLU A 284 27.85 -4.09 10.19
N LEU A 285 28.08 -3.01 10.95
CA LEU A 285 28.43 -1.71 10.40
C LEU A 285 29.82 -1.64 9.73
N ARG A 286 30.69 -2.61 10.01
CA ARG A 286 32.01 -2.75 9.36
C ARG A 286 31.95 -3.41 7.98
N ARG A 287 30.79 -3.95 7.58
CA ARG A 287 30.64 -4.71 6.33
C ARG A 287 30.45 -3.78 5.13
N THR A 288 30.78 -4.28 3.94
CA THR A 288 30.58 -3.59 2.65
C THR A 288 29.10 -3.34 2.32
N LEU A 289 28.20 -4.15 2.91
CA LEU A 289 26.74 -4.01 2.87
C LEU A 289 26.20 -3.74 4.29
N ALA A 290 26.72 -2.71 4.97
CA ALA A 290 26.51 -2.45 6.39
C ALA A 290 25.03 -2.33 6.78
N PHE A 291 24.23 -1.65 5.96
CA PHE A 291 22.81 -1.47 6.23
C PHE A 291 22.07 -2.80 6.10
N HIS A 292 22.35 -3.55 5.02
CA HIS A 292 21.77 -4.87 4.81
C HIS A 292 22.07 -5.82 5.97
N TYR A 293 23.32 -5.94 6.41
CA TYR A 293 23.67 -6.84 7.50
C TYR A 293 23.05 -6.41 8.84
N SER A 294 22.97 -5.10 9.10
CA SER A 294 22.31 -4.58 10.30
C SER A 294 20.80 -4.87 10.29
N GLN A 295 20.16 -4.72 9.13
CA GLN A 295 18.74 -5.05 8.93
C GLN A 295 18.50 -6.56 9.02
N TYR A 296 19.33 -7.37 8.37
CA TYR A 296 19.22 -8.82 8.37
C TYR A 296 19.36 -9.42 9.78
N ASN A 297 20.27 -8.86 10.58
CA ASN A 297 20.38 -9.24 11.99
C ASN A 297 19.10 -8.93 12.77
N LEU A 298 18.49 -7.74 12.54
CA LEU A 298 17.21 -7.37 13.15
C LEU A 298 16.05 -8.28 12.73
N THR A 299 16.01 -8.74 11.48
CA THR A 299 15.06 -9.79 11.06
C THR A 299 15.18 -11.02 11.95
N HIS A 300 16.40 -11.49 12.22
CA HIS A 300 16.62 -12.65 13.09
C HIS A 300 16.19 -12.38 14.54
N PHE A 301 16.45 -11.18 15.07
CA PHE A 301 15.94 -10.76 16.38
C PHE A 301 14.40 -10.83 16.41
N ILE A 302 13.73 -10.30 15.39
CA ILE A 302 12.27 -10.30 15.27
C ILE A 302 11.72 -11.72 15.23
N ASP A 303 12.32 -12.62 14.44
CA ASP A 303 11.91 -14.02 14.34
C ASP A 303 11.98 -14.73 15.69
N ILE A 304 13.08 -14.54 16.43
CA ILE A 304 13.26 -15.09 17.78
C ILE A 304 12.22 -14.52 18.74
N MET A 305 11.95 -13.21 18.71
CA MET A 305 10.98 -12.57 19.59
C MET A 305 9.54 -13.04 19.29
N LEU A 306 9.20 -13.25 18.02
CA LEU A 306 7.92 -13.81 17.63
C LEU A 306 7.76 -15.24 18.15
N MET A 307 8.80 -16.07 18.04
CA MET A 307 8.82 -17.43 18.61
C MET A 307 8.77 -17.42 20.15
N ALA A 308 9.51 -16.53 20.81
CA ALA A 308 9.50 -16.37 22.27
C ALA A 308 8.10 -16.01 22.80
N LYS A 309 7.38 -15.13 22.09
CA LYS A 309 6.01 -14.76 22.44
C LYS A 309 5.05 -15.95 22.40
N LYS A 310 5.25 -16.91 21.48
CA LYS A 310 4.49 -18.18 21.44
C LYS A 310 4.78 -19.09 22.61
N LEU A 311 5.99 -19.01 23.16
CA LEU A 311 6.39 -19.69 24.40
C LEU A 311 5.91 -18.96 25.67
N GLY A 312 5.24 -17.80 25.53
CA GLY A 312 4.79 -17.00 26.66
C GLY A 312 5.90 -16.12 27.27
N SER A 313 7.04 -15.96 26.59
CA SER A 313 8.13 -15.07 27.00
C SER A 313 8.11 -13.77 26.20
N ASN A 314 8.17 -12.63 26.90
CA ASN A 314 8.25 -11.33 26.26
C ASN A 314 9.64 -10.71 26.51
N ILE A 315 10.54 -10.89 25.53
CA ILE A 315 11.96 -10.53 25.64
C ILE A 315 12.33 -9.29 24.78
N ASP A 316 11.36 -8.70 24.09
CA ASP A 316 11.58 -7.54 23.20
C ASP A 316 11.96 -6.27 23.97
N ASN A 317 11.54 -6.15 25.23
CA ASN A 317 11.85 -5.02 26.11
C ASN A 317 13.13 -5.22 26.96
N ALA A 318 13.88 -6.30 26.72
CA ALA A 318 15.12 -6.55 27.44
C ALA A 318 16.12 -5.40 27.20
N THR A 319 16.63 -4.83 28.29
CA THR A 319 17.51 -3.66 28.28
C THR A 319 18.65 -3.88 29.27
N SER A 320 19.89 -3.68 28.84
CA SER A 320 21.06 -3.74 29.72
C SER A 320 21.14 -2.54 30.66
N THR A 321 22.02 -2.60 31.66
CA THR A 321 22.26 -1.48 32.60
C THR A 321 22.72 -0.19 31.92
N ASP A 322 23.42 -0.29 30.79
CA ASP A 322 23.90 0.84 29.99
C ASP A 322 22.98 1.20 28.82
N GLY A 323 21.78 0.60 28.73
CA GLY A 323 20.72 1.01 27.81
C GLY A 323 20.70 0.32 26.44
N ARG A 324 21.48 -0.75 26.25
CA ARG A 324 21.48 -1.57 25.02
C ARG A 324 20.17 -2.34 24.94
N SER A 325 19.50 -2.26 23.79
CA SER A 325 18.24 -2.97 23.56
C SER A 325 17.97 -3.16 22.07
N PHE A 326 17.09 -4.10 21.74
CA PHE A 326 16.60 -4.32 20.39
C PHE A 326 15.99 -3.05 19.78
N TYR A 327 15.16 -2.33 20.55
CA TYR A 327 14.52 -1.11 20.05
C TYR A 327 15.51 0.02 19.75
N LYS A 328 16.64 0.13 20.48
CA LYS A 328 17.71 1.07 20.09
C LYS A 328 18.26 0.76 18.71
N ALA A 329 18.49 -0.51 18.39
CA ALA A 329 19.00 -0.91 17.08
C ALA A 329 17.98 -0.71 15.95
N MET A 330 16.70 -1.00 16.21
CA MET A 330 15.62 -0.65 15.29
C MET A 330 15.52 0.87 15.06
N ASP A 331 15.58 1.68 16.11
CA ASP A 331 15.53 3.15 16.04
C ASP A 331 16.70 3.73 15.24
N PHE A 332 17.90 3.17 15.44
CA PHE A 332 19.09 3.56 14.69
C PHE A 332 18.88 3.40 13.18
N LEU A 333 18.42 2.23 12.70
CA LEU A 333 18.16 2.05 11.27
C LEU A 333 16.91 2.79 10.78
N ALA A 334 15.85 2.88 11.59
CA ALA A 334 14.63 3.60 11.27
C ALA A 334 14.90 5.08 10.95
N SER A 335 15.91 5.68 11.59
CA SER A 335 16.35 7.06 11.31
C SER A 335 16.91 7.29 9.90
N TYR A 336 17.18 6.23 9.14
CA TYR A 336 17.64 6.27 7.76
C TYR A 336 16.58 5.84 6.75
N VAL A 337 15.36 5.48 7.19
CA VAL A 337 14.29 5.10 6.28
C VAL A 337 13.89 6.28 5.40
N GLY A 338 13.78 6.06 4.10
CA GLY A 338 13.42 7.09 3.12
C GLY A 338 14.55 8.07 2.76
N LYS A 339 15.72 7.95 3.40
CA LYS A 339 16.90 8.78 3.08
C LYS A 339 17.67 8.26 1.88
N SER A 340 18.40 9.16 1.24
CA SER A 340 19.31 8.78 0.15
C SER A 340 20.52 8.02 0.69
N LEU A 341 21.17 7.21 -0.15
CA LEU A 341 22.40 6.50 0.21
C LEU A 341 23.51 7.46 0.71
N GLY A 342 23.54 8.71 0.22
CA GLY A 342 24.51 9.72 0.63
C GLY A 342 24.40 10.15 2.10
N GLU A 343 23.27 9.87 2.77
CA GLU A 343 23.06 10.18 4.18
C GLU A 343 23.46 9.01 5.10
N TRP A 344 23.78 7.83 4.55
CA TRP A 344 24.25 6.68 5.31
C TRP A 344 25.76 6.75 5.51
N PRO A 345 26.27 6.86 6.76
CA PRO A 345 27.69 7.12 7.01
C PRO A 345 28.59 5.86 6.96
N TYR A 346 28.06 4.73 6.50
CA TYR A 346 28.79 3.47 6.37
C TYR A 346 28.74 2.95 4.93
N GLN A 347 29.42 1.85 4.64
CA GLN A 347 29.40 1.28 3.30
C GLN A 347 28.05 0.61 3.00
N GLN A 348 27.52 0.85 1.81
CA GLN A 348 26.49 0.01 1.20
C GLN A 348 26.72 0.02 -0.32
N ILE A 349 27.53 -0.92 -0.80
CA ILE A 349 27.99 -0.93 -2.20
C ILE A 349 26.89 -1.31 -3.21
N SER A 350 25.78 -1.92 -2.76
CA SER A 350 24.63 -2.28 -3.61
C SER A 350 23.36 -2.53 -2.77
N GLY A 351 22.20 -2.65 -3.42
CA GLY A 351 20.96 -3.13 -2.76
C GLY A 351 20.36 -2.20 -1.70
N TRP A 352 20.60 -0.89 -1.79
CA TRP A 352 20.07 0.12 -0.84
C TRP A 352 18.55 0.07 -0.72
N GLU A 353 17.84 0.25 -1.83
CA GLU A 353 16.37 0.25 -1.88
C GLU A 353 15.78 -1.07 -1.39
N HIS A 354 16.33 -2.21 -1.84
CA HIS A 354 15.89 -3.52 -1.37
C HIS A 354 16.03 -3.67 0.16
N SER A 355 17.15 -3.21 0.73
CA SER A 355 17.37 -3.30 2.18
C SER A 355 16.45 -2.35 2.96
N GLN A 356 16.16 -1.17 2.41
CA GLN A 356 15.17 -0.23 2.94
C GLN A 356 13.76 -0.85 2.98
N GLN A 357 13.37 -1.55 1.91
CA GLN A 357 12.07 -2.23 1.86
C GLN A 357 11.99 -3.43 2.82
N ASN A 358 13.08 -4.19 3.00
CA ASN A 358 13.13 -5.23 4.03
C ASN A 358 13.01 -4.65 5.44
N LEU A 359 13.67 -3.51 5.72
CA LEU A 359 13.49 -2.82 7.00
C LEU A 359 12.05 -2.32 7.18
N CYS A 360 11.39 -1.83 6.13
CA CYS A 360 9.97 -1.46 6.18
C CYS A 360 9.10 -2.66 6.62
N LYS A 361 9.34 -3.84 6.05
CA LYS A 361 8.66 -5.08 6.47
C LYS A 361 8.95 -5.41 7.94
N ASP A 362 10.20 -5.27 8.39
CA ASP A 362 10.58 -5.51 9.79
C ASP A 362 9.94 -4.50 10.77
N LEU A 363 9.84 -3.22 10.39
CA LEU A 363 9.11 -2.19 11.13
C LEU A 363 7.64 -2.55 11.28
N TYR A 364 7.00 -3.00 10.19
CA TYR A 364 5.62 -3.46 10.22
C TYR A 364 5.45 -4.68 11.14
N ARG A 365 6.29 -5.70 10.99
CA ARG A 365 6.24 -6.93 11.81
C ARG A 365 6.40 -6.59 13.30
N THR A 366 7.34 -5.70 13.62
CA THR A 366 7.59 -5.23 14.98
C THR A 366 6.38 -4.49 15.53
N ALA A 367 5.86 -3.48 14.82
CA ALA A 367 4.71 -2.70 15.28
C ALA A 367 3.42 -3.54 15.35
N ALA A 368 3.18 -4.43 14.40
CA ALA A 368 1.91 -5.16 14.32
C ALA A 368 1.85 -6.40 15.23
N TYR A 369 3.00 -7.02 15.53
CA TYR A 369 3.04 -8.33 16.20
C TYR A 369 3.89 -8.37 17.48
N LEU A 370 4.91 -7.51 17.63
CA LEU A 370 5.71 -7.42 18.85
C LEU A 370 5.17 -6.31 19.77
N ASN A 371 5.22 -5.06 19.33
CA ASN A 371 4.89 -3.88 20.12
C ASN A 371 3.98 -2.88 19.37
N PRO A 372 2.65 -3.01 19.52
CA PRO A 372 1.65 -2.10 18.96
C PRO A 372 1.72 -0.64 19.44
N ALA A 373 2.53 -0.33 20.45
CA ALA A 373 2.77 1.05 20.86
C ALA A 373 3.70 1.80 19.89
N ARG A 374 4.52 1.10 19.09
CA ARG A 374 5.43 1.68 18.09
C ARG A 374 4.71 2.12 16.81
N LYS A 375 3.86 3.14 16.97
CA LYS A 375 3.08 3.72 15.88
C LYS A 375 3.94 4.49 14.88
N ASP A 376 5.06 5.01 15.35
CA ASP A 376 6.12 5.63 14.56
C ASP A 376 6.71 4.65 13.53
N TYR A 377 6.94 3.38 13.89
CA TYR A 377 7.39 2.36 12.95
C TYR A 377 6.35 2.06 11.88
N LEU A 378 5.07 2.00 12.28
CA LEU A 378 3.99 1.79 11.33
C LEU A 378 3.85 2.98 10.38
N GLN A 379 4.04 4.21 10.86
CA GLN A 379 4.03 5.42 10.04
C GLN A 379 5.19 5.41 9.03
N LEU A 380 6.40 5.08 9.46
CA LEU A 380 7.56 4.93 8.55
C LEU A 380 7.31 3.86 7.49
N TYR A 381 6.73 2.72 7.87
CA TYR A 381 6.33 1.69 6.91
C TYR A 381 5.36 2.24 5.86
N TYR A 382 4.26 2.87 6.26
CA TYR A 382 3.30 3.37 5.28
C TYR A 382 3.85 4.53 4.44
N ALA A 383 4.73 5.35 4.97
CA ALA A 383 5.34 6.48 4.27
C ALA A 383 6.42 6.08 3.24
N HIS A 384 7.01 4.90 3.38
CA HIS A 384 8.18 4.52 2.57
C HIS A 384 8.12 3.11 1.96
N ARG A 385 7.10 2.30 2.29
CA ARG A 385 6.89 0.99 1.64
C ARG A 385 6.63 1.19 0.15
N ILE A 386 7.27 0.36 -0.66
CA ILE A 386 6.83 0.10 -2.02
C ILE A 386 5.83 -1.05 -1.92
N LEU A 387 4.55 -0.74 -2.12
CA LEU A 387 3.49 -1.72 -2.09
C LEU A 387 3.52 -2.53 -3.39
N GLU A 388 3.93 -3.79 -3.26
CA GLU A 388 3.78 -4.81 -4.27
C GLU A 388 2.55 -5.68 -3.93
N PRO A 389 1.42 -5.54 -4.65
CA PRO A 389 0.20 -6.27 -4.33
C PRO A 389 0.36 -7.79 -4.35
N GLN A 390 1.25 -8.31 -5.21
CA GLN A 390 1.52 -9.73 -5.39
C GLN A 390 2.40 -10.36 -4.29
N ASP A 391 3.01 -9.56 -3.41
CA ASP A 391 3.96 -10.05 -2.41
C ASP A 391 3.26 -10.93 -1.37
N SER A 392 3.79 -12.13 -1.11
CA SER A 392 3.26 -13.04 -0.08
C SER A 392 3.31 -12.45 1.33
N PHE A 393 4.15 -11.44 1.58
CA PHE A 393 4.14 -10.66 2.82
C PHE A 393 2.73 -10.11 3.14
N ASN A 394 1.95 -9.75 2.12
CA ASN A 394 0.59 -9.27 2.28
C ASN A 394 -0.34 -10.33 2.87
N LEU A 395 -0.15 -11.61 2.51
CA LEU A 395 -0.90 -12.74 3.06
C LEU A 395 -0.41 -13.17 4.45
N LEU A 396 0.89 -13.04 4.69
CA LEU A 396 1.55 -13.57 5.89
C LEU A 396 1.50 -12.61 7.07
N TYR A 397 1.46 -11.30 6.83
CA TYR A 397 1.60 -10.30 7.88
C TYR A 397 0.60 -9.13 7.79
N VAL A 398 0.21 -8.65 6.61
CA VAL A 398 -0.52 -7.39 6.50
C VAL A 398 -1.99 -7.51 6.91
N LYS A 399 -2.37 -6.78 7.97
CA LYS A 399 -3.78 -6.54 8.36
C LYS A 399 -4.35 -5.42 7.51
N ALA A 400 -4.93 -5.76 6.36
CA ALA A 400 -5.49 -4.79 5.41
C ALA A 400 -6.72 -4.08 5.98
N THR A 401 -6.85 -2.81 5.64
CA THR A 401 -7.98 -1.93 5.96
C THR A 401 -8.94 -1.86 4.78
N GLU A 402 -10.14 -1.28 4.99
CA GLU A 402 -11.07 -0.95 3.90
C GLU A 402 -10.39 -0.07 2.82
N THR A 403 -9.47 0.81 3.24
CA THR A 403 -8.67 1.62 2.31
C THR A 403 -7.70 0.77 1.49
N ASP A 404 -6.97 -0.17 2.10
CA ASP A 404 -6.08 -1.08 1.36
C ASP A 404 -6.87 -1.91 0.33
N HIS A 405 -8.07 -2.39 0.68
CA HIS A 405 -8.95 -3.09 -0.25
C HIS A 405 -9.43 -2.20 -1.40
N ALA A 406 -9.82 -0.94 -1.11
CA ALA A 406 -10.26 0.00 -2.13
C ALA A 406 -9.13 0.37 -3.11
N TYR A 407 -7.90 0.59 -2.64
CA TYR A 407 -6.75 0.83 -3.51
C TYR A 407 -6.34 -0.41 -4.32
N ALA A 408 -6.43 -1.61 -3.75
CA ALA A 408 -6.19 -2.84 -4.50
C ALA A 408 -7.22 -3.06 -5.62
N PHE A 409 -8.50 -2.75 -5.35
CA PHE A 409 -9.54 -2.72 -6.38
C PHE A 409 -9.22 -1.65 -7.46
N ALA A 410 -8.87 -0.44 -7.03
CA ALA A 410 -8.54 0.66 -7.93
C ALA A 410 -7.34 0.34 -8.83
N ALA A 411 -6.33 -0.37 -8.31
CA ALA A 411 -5.19 -0.83 -9.09
C ALA A 411 -5.64 -1.70 -10.28
N GLY A 412 -6.49 -2.71 -10.04
CA GLY A 412 -7.00 -3.56 -11.12
C GLY A 412 -7.86 -2.80 -12.14
N GLN A 413 -8.77 -1.95 -11.66
CA GLN A 413 -9.64 -1.16 -12.52
C GLN A 413 -8.86 -0.12 -13.34
N LEU A 414 -7.90 0.61 -12.77
CA LEU A 414 -7.13 1.61 -13.50
C LEU A 414 -6.18 0.98 -14.52
N ASP A 415 -5.65 -0.21 -14.26
CA ASP A 415 -4.93 -1.00 -15.26
C ASP A 415 -5.82 -1.34 -16.47
N LEU A 416 -7.08 -1.71 -16.23
CA LEU A 416 -8.07 -1.92 -17.28
C LEU A 416 -8.38 -0.60 -18.00
N ALA A 417 -8.56 0.49 -17.26
CA ALA A 417 -8.87 1.80 -17.83
C ALA A 417 -7.80 2.28 -18.80
N MET A 418 -6.53 2.16 -18.42
CA MET A 418 -5.40 2.50 -19.30
C MET A 418 -5.43 1.66 -20.58
N LYS A 419 -5.63 0.34 -20.49
CA LYS A 419 -5.71 -0.55 -21.66
C LYS A 419 -6.88 -0.20 -22.58
N CYS A 420 -8.05 0.05 -22.00
CA CYS A 420 -9.26 0.43 -22.73
C CYS A 420 -9.11 1.80 -23.41
N ALA A 421 -8.59 2.79 -22.68
CA ALA A 421 -8.38 4.15 -23.19
C ALA A 421 -7.31 4.20 -24.27
N ASP A 422 -6.21 3.44 -24.14
CA ASP A 422 -5.18 3.33 -25.20
C ASP A 422 -5.73 2.70 -26.48
N LYS A 423 -6.64 1.73 -26.36
CA LYS A 423 -7.37 1.19 -27.51
C LYS A 423 -8.29 2.25 -28.12
N ALA A 424 -9.12 2.89 -27.31
CA ALA A 424 -10.09 3.89 -27.77
C ALA A 424 -9.42 5.12 -28.40
N LYS A 425 -8.26 5.54 -27.90
CA LYS A 425 -7.44 6.64 -28.44
C LYS A 425 -7.00 6.41 -29.88
N LYS A 426 -6.82 5.14 -30.29
CA LYS A 426 -6.41 4.75 -31.65
C LYS A 426 -7.57 4.65 -32.62
N GLU A 427 -8.82 4.71 -32.15
CA GLU A 427 -10.00 4.70 -33.01
C GLU A 427 -10.08 6.00 -33.83
N GLU A 428 -10.43 5.89 -35.11
CA GLU A 428 -10.40 6.99 -36.08
C GLU A 428 -11.13 8.25 -35.56
N LYS A 429 -12.32 8.09 -34.99
CA LYS A 429 -13.15 9.19 -34.47
C LYS A 429 -12.46 9.95 -33.32
N ASN A 430 -11.70 9.25 -32.49
CA ASN A 430 -11.00 9.83 -31.35
C ASN A 430 -9.67 10.44 -31.79
N ALA A 431 -8.90 9.74 -32.62
CA ALA A 431 -7.65 10.23 -33.18
C ALA A 431 -7.85 11.52 -33.99
N ALA A 432 -8.86 11.56 -34.87
CA ALA A 432 -9.17 12.73 -35.70
C ALA A 432 -9.55 13.97 -34.87
N LYS A 433 -10.08 13.78 -33.67
CA LYS A 433 -10.45 14.85 -32.73
C LYS A 433 -9.48 15.01 -31.57
N ARG A 434 -8.30 14.37 -31.63
CA ARG A 434 -7.29 14.35 -30.56
C ARG A 434 -7.87 14.04 -29.18
N ARG A 435 -8.79 13.09 -29.08
CA ARG A 435 -9.39 12.67 -27.81
C ARG A 435 -8.47 11.65 -27.14
N VAL A 436 -7.90 12.01 -26.00
CA VAL A 436 -6.79 11.27 -25.38
C VAL A 436 -7.04 10.87 -23.94
N ILE A 437 -8.10 11.35 -23.28
CA ILE A 437 -8.40 11.03 -21.88
C ILE A 437 -9.78 10.36 -21.76
N PRO A 438 -9.95 9.28 -20.97
CA PRO A 438 -11.27 8.71 -20.68
C PRO A 438 -12.04 9.60 -19.69
N ARG A 439 -13.33 9.82 -19.94
CA ARG A 439 -14.20 10.67 -19.12
C ARG A 439 -15.39 9.94 -18.53
N SER A 440 -16.10 9.19 -19.37
CA SER A 440 -17.38 8.54 -19.01
C SER A 440 -17.70 7.41 -20.00
N ILE A 441 -18.94 6.90 -19.98
CA ILE A 441 -19.47 5.94 -20.94
C ILE A 441 -20.65 6.60 -21.67
N HIS A 442 -20.67 6.50 -23.00
CA HIS A 442 -21.76 6.99 -23.84
C HIS A 442 -23.03 6.12 -23.67
N LYS A 443 -24.19 6.65 -24.07
CA LYS A 443 -25.48 5.91 -23.99
C LYS A 443 -25.48 4.61 -24.81
N ASP A 444 -24.65 4.52 -25.84
CA ASP A 444 -24.47 3.32 -26.67
C ASP A 444 -23.50 2.30 -26.04
N GLY A 445 -22.98 2.58 -24.85
CA GLY A 445 -22.03 1.75 -24.12
C GLY A 445 -20.57 1.96 -24.52
N SER A 446 -20.25 2.84 -25.47
CA SER A 446 -18.86 3.10 -25.87
C SER A 446 -18.12 4.02 -24.89
N LEU A 447 -16.80 3.86 -24.77
CA LEU A 447 -15.96 4.70 -23.91
C LEU A 447 -15.90 6.14 -24.43
N ALA A 448 -16.32 7.10 -23.59
CA ALA A 448 -16.26 8.51 -23.93
C ALA A 448 -14.86 9.08 -23.68
N MET A 449 -14.19 9.45 -24.77
CA MET A 449 -12.86 10.08 -24.76
C MET A 449 -12.96 11.59 -24.99
N ILE A 450 -12.09 12.38 -24.35
CA ILE A 450 -12.09 13.85 -24.43
C ILE A 450 -10.76 14.45 -24.91
N HIS A 451 -10.86 15.65 -25.50
CA HIS A 451 -9.73 16.46 -25.95
C HIS A 451 -8.93 17.00 -24.74
N PRO A 452 -7.62 17.27 -24.85
CA PRO A 452 -6.83 17.95 -23.82
C PRO A 452 -7.49 19.18 -23.18
N HIS A 453 -8.12 20.03 -24.01
CA HIS A 453 -8.82 21.24 -23.58
C HIS A 453 -10.16 21.02 -22.84
N ASP A 454 -10.65 19.79 -22.72
CA ASP A 454 -11.84 19.51 -21.93
C ASP A 454 -11.53 19.65 -20.43
N TRP A 455 -12.44 20.23 -19.66
CA TRP A 455 -12.21 20.53 -18.25
C TRP A 455 -11.93 19.29 -17.38
N CYS A 456 -12.36 18.10 -17.82
CA CYS A 456 -12.11 16.84 -17.11
C CYS A 456 -10.76 16.19 -17.45
N SER A 457 -9.89 16.83 -18.23
CA SER A 457 -8.69 16.18 -18.78
C SER A 457 -7.62 15.84 -17.74
N GLY A 458 -7.60 16.54 -16.59
CA GLY A 458 -6.63 16.33 -15.52
C GLY A 458 -6.89 15.12 -14.62
N PHE A 459 -8.16 14.76 -14.40
CA PHE A 459 -8.55 13.84 -13.32
C PHE A 459 -8.05 12.40 -13.48
N PHE A 460 -7.99 11.88 -14.71
CA PHE A 460 -7.50 10.52 -14.93
C PHE A 460 -6.01 10.39 -14.59
N ALA A 461 -5.18 11.32 -15.10
CA ALA A 461 -3.78 11.39 -14.74
C ALA A 461 -3.58 11.63 -13.24
N GLY A 462 -4.41 12.49 -12.64
CA GLY A 462 -4.44 12.73 -11.20
C GLY A 462 -4.72 11.48 -10.38
N SER A 463 -5.66 10.63 -10.82
CA SER A 463 -5.96 9.35 -10.16
C SER A 463 -4.76 8.41 -10.18
N LEU A 464 -4.00 8.36 -11.29
CA LEU A 464 -2.76 7.59 -11.38
C LEU A 464 -1.65 8.14 -10.47
N TRP A 465 -1.52 9.46 -10.33
CA TRP A 465 -0.61 10.07 -9.36
C TRP A 465 -1.00 9.74 -7.92
N GLN A 466 -2.30 9.69 -7.61
CA GLN A 466 -2.78 9.27 -6.29
C GLN A 466 -2.48 7.77 -6.01
N MET A 467 -2.54 6.91 -7.03
CA MET A 467 -2.07 5.53 -6.91
C MET A 467 -0.57 5.47 -6.60
N TYR A 468 0.25 6.30 -7.26
CA TYR A 468 1.67 6.39 -6.94
C TYR A 468 1.91 6.88 -5.50
N ALA A 469 1.19 7.92 -5.06
CA ALA A 469 1.29 8.44 -3.70
C ALA A 469 0.96 7.40 -2.61
N TYR A 470 0.05 6.47 -2.90
CA TYR A 470 -0.34 5.42 -1.96
C TYR A 470 0.59 4.20 -1.99
N THR A 471 1.05 3.82 -3.18
CA THR A 471 1.80 2.57 -3.39
C THR A 471 3.32 2.76 -3.38
N HIS A 472 3.81 3.98 -3.63
CA HIS A 472 5.20 4.31 -3.96
C HIS A 472 5.83 3.45 -5.07
N ASN A 473 4.99 2.78 -5.88
CA ASN A 473 5.47 1.90 -6.93
C ASN A 473 5.67 2.68 -8.23
N ASP A 474 6.89 2.64 -8.79
CA ASP A 474 7.24 3.40 -10.00
C ASP A 474 6.36 3.03 -11.20
N TYR A 475 5.74 1.85 -11.23
CA TYR A 475 4.73 1.51 -12.24
C TYR A 475 3.64 2.57 -12.36
N TRP A 476 3.09 3.02 -11.22
CA TRP A 476 2.05 4.06 -11.20
C TRP A 476 2.61 5.43 -11.56
N ARG A 477 3.85 5.73 -11.16
CA ARG A 477 4.53 6.96 -11.56
C ARG A 477 4.70 7.02 -13.09
N GLN A 478 5.28 6.00 -13.71
CA GLN A 478 5.47 5.95 -15.17
C GLN A 478 4.13 6.02 -15.92
N SER A 479 3.12 5.30 -15.42
CA SER A 479 1.77 5.36 -15.95
C SER A 479 1.22 6.78 -15.87
N ALA A 480 1.25 7.42 -14.71
CA ALA A 480 0.77 8.79 -14.52
C ALA A 480 1.50 9.79 -15.43
N ILE A 481 2.82 9.67 -15.61
CA ILE A 481 3.61 10.48 -16.54
C ILE A 481 3.04 10.39 -17.97
N SER A 482 2.79 9.16 -18.45
CA SER A 482 2.31 8.93 -19.82
C SER A 482 0.92 9.52 -20.12
N TRP A 483 0.09 9.69 -19.08
CA TRP A 483 -1.24 10.30 -19.16
C TRP A 483 -1.28 11.79 -18.80
N THR A 484 -0.22 12.31 -18.17
CA THR A 484 -0.10 13.75 -17.81
C THR A 484 0.37 14.58 -19.01
N TRP A 485 1.44 14.17 -19.68
CA TRP A 485 2.04 14.98 -20.76
C TRP A 485 1.13 15.25 -21.98
N PRO A 486 0.22 14.35 -22.40
CA PRO A 486 -0.67 14.61 -23.54
C PRO A 486 -1.57 15.83 -23.40
N ILE A 487 -1.81 16.34 -22.17
CA ILE A 487 -2.71 17.48 -21.94
C ILE A 487 -1.96 18.82 -21.74
N GLU A 488 -0.62 18.81 -21.80
CA GLU A 488 0.26 19.94 -21.48
C GLU A 488 -0.10 21.23 -22.21
N GLU A 489 -0.52 21.13 -23.48
CA GLU A 489 -0.89 22.29 -24.31
C GLU A 489 -2.00 23.14 -23.70
N SER A 490 -2.82 22.54 -22.83
CA SER A 490 -3.94 23.20 -22.18
C SER A 490 -3.50 24.30 -21.22
N LYS A 491 -2.23 24.35 -20.79
CA LYS A 491 -1.69 25.43 -19.94
C LYS A 491 -1.84 26.83 -20.55
N TRP A 492 -2.04 26.92 -21.87
CA TRP A 492 -2.30 28.18 -22.58
C TRP A 492 -3.78 28.40 -22.92
N HIS A 493 -4.68 27.53 -22.45
CA HIS A 493 -6.10 27.63 -22.76
C HIS A 493 -6.77 28.79 -22.00
N LYS A 494 -6.80 29.97 -22.65
CA LYS A 494 -7.37 31.20 -22.10
C LYS A 494 -8.91 31.20 -22.02
N GLY A 495 -9.59 30.21 -22.60
CA GLY A 495 -11.05 30.21 -22.75
C GLY A 495 -11.83 29.72 -21.54
N THR A 496 -11.16 29.15 -20.54
CA THR A 496 -11.78 28.52 -19.37
C THR A 496 -11.11 28.91 -18.06
N HIS A 497 -11.87 28.83 -16.96
CA HIS A 497 -11.36 28.88 -15.60
C HIS A 497 -10.84 27.53 -15.09
N ASP A 498 -11.17 26.42 -15.77
CA ASP A 498 -10.92 25.03 -15.34
C ASP A 498 -9.44 24.61 -15.36
N LEU A 499 -8.51 25.55 -15.54
CA LEU A 499 -7.08 25.25 -15.56
C LEU A 499 -6.58 24.66 -14.23
N GLY A 500 -7.26 24.94 -13.11
CA GLY A 500 -6.97 24.26 -11.84
C GLY A 500 -7.29 22.77 -11.93
N PHE A 501 -8.51 22.40 -12.33
CA PHE A 501 -8.88 21.00 -12.54
C PHE A 501 -8.00 20.29 -13.57
N MET A 502 -7.71 20.98 -14.69
CA MET A 502 -6.98 20.35 -15.77
C MET A 502 -5.50 20.17 -15.40
N MET A 503 -4.86 21.22 -14.87
CA MET A 503 -3.40 21.29 -14.72
C MET A 503 -2.93 21.05 -13.29
N TYR A 504 -3.67 21.48 -12.26
CA TYR A 504 -3.25 21.27 -10.87
C TYR A 504 -3.52 19.85 -10.40
N ASP A 505 -4.68 19.27 -10.76
CA ASP A 505 -4.98 17.87 -10.43
C ASP A 505 -4.14 16.84 -11.21
N SER A 506 -3.35 17.29 -12.20
CA SER A 506 -2.41 16.46 -12.97
C SER A 506 -0.93 16.88 -12.75
N PHE A 507 -0.48 17.98 -13.38
CA PHE A 507 0.88 18.51 -13.24
C PHE A 507 1.18 19.02 -11.82
N GLY A 508 0.19 19.57 -11.12
CA GLY A 508 0.35 19.95 -9.70
C GLY A 508 0.65 18.74 -8.83
N LYS A 509 -0.13 17.67 -8.95
CA LYS A 509 0.12 16.38 -8.27
C LYS A 509 1.47 15.77 -8.66
N ALA A 510 1.83 15.81 -9.95
CA ALA A 510 3.14 15.36 -10.41
C ALA A 510 4.28 16.11 -9.72
N TYR A 511 4.19 17.45 -9.65
CA TYR A 511 5.19 18.27 -8.97
C TYR A 511 5.24 18.01 -7.46
N GLU A 512 4.09 17.90 -6.79
CA GLU A 512 4.01 17.59 -5.35
C GLU A 512 4.76 16.29 -4.99
N LEU A 513 4.68 15.28 -5.85
CA LEU A 513 5.23 13.94 -5.60
C LEU A 513 6.66 13.75 -6.10
N THR A 514 7.13 14.56 -7.05
CA THR A 514 8.44 14.37 -7.69
C THR A 514 9.42 15.52 -7.49
N GLY A 515 8.92 16.72 -7.21
CA GLY A 515 9.72 17.95 -7.18
C GLY A 515 10.30 18.35 -8.54
N GLU A 516 9.93 17.67 -9.64
CA GLU A 516 10.53 17.92 -10.96
C GLU A 516 10.09 19.27 -11.53
N ARG A 517 11.08 20.08 -11.94
CA ARG A 517 10.88 21.45 -12.41
C ARG A 517 9.98 21.56 -13.65
N SER A 518 10.01 20.55 -14.51
CA SER A 518 9.22 20.50 -15.74
C SER A 518 7.70 20.57 -15.47
N TYR A 519 7.22 19.90 -14.42
CA TYR A 519 5.81 19.99 -14.01
C TYR A 519 5.49 21.35 -13.38
N LEU A 520 6.40 21.89 -12.56
CA LEU A 520 6.24 23.21 -11.95
C LEU A 520 6.06 24.30 -13.01
N ASP A 521 6.87 24.30 -14.07
CA ASP A 521 6.80 25.32 -15.11
C ASP A 521 5.44 25.29 -15.84
N VAL A 522 4.81 24.11 -16.00
CA VAL A 522 3.46 23.97 -16.55
C VAL A 522 2.42 24.56 -15.59
N VAL A 523 2.50 24.25 -14.30
CA VAL A 523 1.59 24.80 -13.27
C VAL A 523 1.67 26.32 -13.22
N LEU A 524 2.87 26.90 -13.20
CA LEU A 524 3.05 28.35 -13.14
C LEU A 524 2.57 29.05 -14.41
N GLN A 525 2.80 28.46 -15.59
CA GLN A 525 2.24 28.98 -16.83
C GLN A 525 0.70 28.92 -16.82
N SER A 526 0.12 27.84 -16.28
CA SER A 526 -1.33 27.69 -16.15
C SER A 526 -1.93 28.72 -15.21
N ALA A 527 -1.30 28.98 -14.06
CA ALA A 527 -1.69 30.03 -13.13
C ALA A 527 -1.65 31.41 -13.80
N LYS A 528 -0.58 31.72 -14.55
CA LYS A 528 -0.47 32.96 -15.34
C LYS A 528 -1.59 33.09 -16.38
N THR A 529 -1.92 32.01 -17.07
CA THR A 529 -3.02 31.98 -18.04
C THR A 529 -4.37 32.19 -17.35
N LEU A 530 -4.62 31.52 -16.23
CA LEU A 530 -5.88 31.60 -15.48
C LEU A 530 -6.17 33.03 -15.01
N ILE A 531 -5.19 33.73 -14.45
CA ILE A 531 -5.41 35.09 -13.95
C ILE A 531 -5.66 36.11 -15.07
N THR A 532 -5.40 35.79 -16.35
CA THR A 532 -5.82 36.68 -17.47
C THR A 532 -7.33 36.80 -17.60
N ARG A 533 -8.09 35.89 -16.98
CA ARG A 533 -9.54 35.91 -16.95
C ARG A 533 -10.12 36.69 -15.78
N TYR A 534 -9.28 37.15 -14.84
CA TYR A 534 -9.70 37.96 -13.69
C TYR A 534 -10.08 39.38 -14.10
N SER A 535 -11.20 39.89 -13.58
CA SER A 535 -11.60 41.29 -13.70
C SER A 535 -11.43 42.01 -12.35
N PRO A 536 -10.66 43.11 -12.26
CA PRO A 536 -10.57 43.90 -11.04
C PRO A 536 -11.89 44.62 -10.70
N LYS A 537 -12.77 44.85 -11.68
CA LYS A 537 -14.09 45.46 -11.48
C LYS A 537 -15.07 44.48 -10.84
N VAL A 538 -15.16 43.27 -11.40
CA VAL A 538 -16.01 42.19 -10.88
C VAL A 538 -15.40 41.54 -9.64
N LYS A 539 -14.08 41.60 -9.49
CA LYS A 539 -13.29 40.93 -8.44
C LYS A 539 -13.41 39.40 -8.48
N SER A 540 -13.59 38.84 -9.67
CA SER A 540 -13.68 37.39 -9.90
C SER A 540 -12.99 37.01 -11.20
N ILE A 541 -12.74 35.71 -11.37
CA ILE A 541 -12.33 35.05 -12.60
C ILE A 541 -13.58 34.70 -13.41
N ARG A 542 -13.59 34.99 -14.72
CA ARG A 542 -14.69 34.61 -15.62
C ARG A 542 -14.64 33.12 -15.90
N SER A 543 -15.75 32.41 -15.74
CA SER A 543 -15.77 30.94 -15.88
C SER A 543 -15.61 30.47 -17.32
N TRP A 544 -16.40 30.98 -18.26
CA TRP A 544 -16.34 30.59 -19.69
C TRP A 544 -16.69 31.75 -20.63
N ASP A 545 -16.59 31.48 -21.93
CA ASP A 545 -16.77 32.47 -22.99
C ASP A 545 -17.95 32.19 -23.94
N HIS A 546 -18.68 31.09 -23.76
CA HIS A 546 -19.84 30.74 -24.59
C HIS A 546 -21.14 31.41 -24.10
N ASN A 547 -22.17 31.39 -24.96
CA ASN A 547 -23.52 31.96 -24.71
C ASN A 547 -23.48 33.43 -24.24
N ARG A 548 -22.74 34.28 -24.98
CA ARG A 548 -22.59 35.72 -24.65
C ARG A 548 -23.86 36.57 -24.83
N ASP A 549 -24.83 36.00 -25.52
CA ASP A 549 -26.21 36.47 -25.59
C ASP A 549 -26.90 36.35 -24.22
N LYS A 550 -26.63 35.28 -23.47
CA LYS A 550 -27.18 35.02 -22.13
C LYS A 550 -26.35 35.67 -21.01
N TRP A 551 -25.03 35.52 -21.03
CA TRP A 551 -24.15 35.96 -19.94
C TRP A 551 -23.08 36.95 -20.42
N LYS A 552 -22.75 37.95 -19.61
CA LYS A 552 -21.67 38.91 -19.91
C LYS A 552 -20.38 38.56 -19.18
N TYR A 553 -20.48 38.22 -17.90
CA TYR A 553 -19.37 37.80 -17.07
C TYR A 553 -19.86 36.70 -16.11
N PRO A 554 -20.06 35.47 -16.60
CA PRO A 554 -20.54 34.37 -15.77
C PRO A 554 -19.42 33.89 -14.84
N VAL A 555 -19.78 33.70 -13.58
CA VAL A 555 -18.96 33.04 -12.54
C VAL A 555 -19.75 31.87 -11.98
N ILE A 556 -19.18 30.67 -12.01
CA ILE A 556 -19.80 29.46 -11.47
C ILE A 556 -19.17 29.01 -10.15
N ILE A 557 -19.92 28.28 -9.34
CA ILE A 557 -19.44 27.84 -8.02
C ILE A 557 -18.22 26.90 -8.10
N ASP A 558 -18.11 26.10 -9.15
CA ASP A 558 -16.99 25.20 -9.46
C ASP A 558 -15.66 25.95 -9.56
N ASN A 559 -15.71 27.25 -9.86
CA ASN A 559 -14.54 28.10 -9.96
C ASN A 559 -13.77 28.22 -8.64
N MET A 560 -14.41 27.93 -7.50
CA MET A 560 -13.77 27.87 -6.19
C MET A 560 -12.65 26.82 -6.14
N MET A 561 -12.80 25.70 -6.85
CA MET A 561 -11.80 24.62 -6.86
C MET A 561 -10.51 25.02 -7.58
N ASN A 562 -10.66 25.87 -8.60
CA ASN A 562 -9.54 26.31 -9.43
C ASN A 562 -8.61 27.32 -8.73
N LEU A 563 -9.01 27.83 -7.56
CA LEU A 563 -8.23 28.79 -6.78
C LEU A 563 -7.03 28.13 -6.07
N GLU A 564 -7.08 26.82 -5.84
CA GLU A 564 -6.02 26.08 -5.17
C GLU A 564 -4.68 26.24 -5.89
N MET A 565 -4.69 26.13 -7.22
CA MET A 565 -3.52 26.38 -8.06
C MET A 565 -2.93 27.79 -7.86
N LEU A 566 -3.78 28.80 -7.65
CA LEU A 566 -3.34 30.18 -7.47
C LEU A 566 -2.71 30.40 -6.09
N PHE A 567 -3.26 29.80 -5.03
CA PHE A 567 -2.64 29.84 -3.71
C PHE A 567 -1.25 29.18 -3.72
N HIS A 568 -1.13 28.02 -4.35
CA HIS A 568 0.15 27.35 -4.51
C HIS A 568 1.12 28.15 -5.39
N ALA A 569 0.66 28.76 -6.48
CA ALA A 569 1.51 29.63 -7.30
C ALA A 569 2.11 30.78 -6.49
N THR A 570 1.36 31.39 -5.55
CA THR A 570 1.93 32.37 -4.61
C THR A 570 2.97 31.75 -3.69
N GLN A 571 2.70 30.58 -3.08
CA GLN A 571 3.69 29.93 -2.20
C GLN A 571 4.99 29.58 -2.93
N LEU A 572 4.90 29.19 -4.21
CA LEU A 572 6.03 28.73 -5.01
C LEU A 572 6.85 29.87 -5.63
N THR A 573 6.25 31.04 -5.86
CA THR A 573 6.90 32.16 -6.56
C THR A 573 7.12 33.39 -5.69
N GLY A 574 6.38 33.51 -4.58
CA GLY A 574 6.30 34.74 -3.78
C GLY A 574 5.44 35.84 -4.42
N ASP A 575 4.88 35.64 -5.62
CA ASP A 575 4.06 36.66 -6.27
C ASP A 575 2.66 36.73 -5.63
N SER A 576 2.39 37.87 -4.97
CA SER A 576 1.14 38.15 -4.27
C SER A 576 -0.08 38.28 -5.20
N ILE A 577 0.10 38.42 -6.52
CA ILE A 577 -1.03 38.63 -7.44
C ILE A 577 -1.98 37.43 -7.44
N TYR A 578 -1.45 36.20 -7.43
CA TYR A 578 -2.26 34.98 -7.47
C TYR A 578 -3.13 34.87 -6.22
N TRP A 579 -2.54 35.11 -5.03
CA TRP A 579 -3.26 35.19 -3.77
C TRP A 579 -4.36 36.25 -3.78
N LYS A 580 -4.05 37.47 -4.20
CA LYS A 580 -5.03 38.58 -4.25
C LYS A 580 -6.22 38.23 -5.15
N VAL A 581 -5.95 37.65 -6.32
CA VAL A 581 -6.99 37.19 -7.25
C VAL A 581 -7.84 36.10 -6.62
N ALA A 582 -7.22 35.09 -6.01
CA ALA A 582 -7.92 33.98 -5.37
C ALA A 582 -8.82 34.44 -4.22
N VAL A 583 -8.30 35.26 -3.30
CA VAL A 583 -9.06 35.83 -2.17
C VAL A 583 -10.21 36.72 -2.64
N ASN A 584 -9.97 37.59 -3.63
CA ASN A 584 -11.02 38.44 -4.19
C ASN A 584 -12.15 37.61 -4.80
N HIS A 585 -11.80 36.55 -5.54
CA HIS A 585 -12.79 35.65 -6.11
C HIS A 585 -13.58 34.91 -5.03
N ALA A 586 -12.91 34.34 -4.02
CA ALA A 586 -13.55 33.64 -2.92
C ALA A 586 -14.52 34.56 -2.15
N ASN A 587 -14.10 35.80 -1.85
CA ASN A 587 -14.95 36.80 -1.19
C ASN A 587 -16.16 37.19 -2.03
N THR A 588 -15.98 37.38 -3.34
CA THR A 588 -17.06 37.73 -4.25
C THR A 588 -18.06 36.58 -4.39
N THR A 589 -17.57 35.34 -4.44
CA THR A 589 -18.39 34.12 -4.49
C THR A 589 -19.18 33.96 -3.20
N MET A 590 -18.53 34.07 -2.03
CA MET A 590 -19.18 33.98 -0.72
C MET A 590 -20.33 34.99 -0.57
N LYS A 591 -20.13 36.22 -1.08
CA LYS A 591 -21.15 37.28 -1.03
C LYS A 591 -22.36 37.01 -1.94
N ASN A 592 -22.14 36.43 -3.12
CA ASN A 592 -23.15 36.48 -4.19
C ASN A 592 -23.75 35.12 -4.56
N HIS A 593 -22.98 34.03 -4.46
CA HIS A 593 -23.43 32.69 -4.87
C HIS A 593 -24.31 32.00 -3.84
N PHE A 594 -24.36 32.47 -2.60
CA PHE A 594 -25.10 31.81 -1.53
C PHE A 594 -26.42 32.52 -1.22
N ARG A 595 -27.46 31.72 -1.01
CA ARG A 595 -28.74 32.15 -0.44
C ARG A 595 -28.61 32.22 1.10
N PRO A 596 -29.58 32.85 1.80
CA PRO A 596 -29.52 32.96 3.27
C PRO A 596 -29.45 31.62 4.02
N ASP A 597 -29.93 30.54 3.41
CA ASP A 597 -29.90 29.18 3.96
C ASP A 597 -28.60 28.41 3.66
N TYR A 598 -27.62 29.06 3.02
CA TYR A 598 -26.35 28.48 2.56
C TYR A 598 -26.44 27.51 1.38
N SER A 599 -27.60 27.41 0.72
CA SER A 599 -27.66 26.81 -0.61
C SER A 599 -27.01 27.73 -1.65
N SER A 600 -26.22 27.16 -2.56
CA SER A 600 -25.59 27.91 -3.65
C SER A 600 -26.45 27.98 -4.92
N TYR A 601 -26.34 29.09 -5.66
CA TYR A 601 -26.64 29.15 -7.09
C TYR A 601 -25.50 28.48 -7.88
N HIS A 602 -25.80 28.00 -9.09
CA HIS A 602 -24.74 27.53 -9.99
C HIS A 602 -23.98 28.72 -10.57
N VAL A 603 -24.68 29.66 -11.21
CA VAL A 603 -24.10 30.77 -11.98
C VAL A 603 -24.52 32.11 -11.37
N VAL A 604 -23.57 33.03 -11.23
CA VAL A 604 -23.84 34.45 -11.04
C VAL A 604 -23.20 35.22 -12.19
N ASP A 605 -24.00 35.99 -12.92
CA ASP A 605 -23.54 36.86 -14.00
C ASP A 605 -23.35 38.28 -13.50
N TYR A 606 -22.28 38.92 -13.93
CA TYR A 606 -21.92 40.28 -13.53
C TYR A 606 -21.84 41.22 -14.72
N ASP A 607 -22.12 42.49 -14.45
CA ASP A 607 -21.79 43.55 -15.39
C ASP A 607 -20.26 43.75 -15.41
N PRO A 608 -19.58 43.60 -16.57
CA PRO A 608 -18.13 43.69 -16.62
C PRO A 608 -17.61 45.11 -16.37
N GLU A 609 -18.45 46.14 -16.55
CA GLU A 609 -18.06 47.53 -16.40
C GLU A 609 -18.27 48.07 -14.99
N THR A 610 -19.32 47.63 -14.29
CA THR A 610 -19.65 48.07 -12.93
C THR A 610 -19.29 47.07 -11.85
N GLY A 611 -19.23 45.77 -12.17
CA GLY A 611 -19.06 44.68 -11.21
C GLY A 611 -20.34 44.30 -10.46
N GLU A 612 -21.50 44.85 -10.83
CA GLU A 612 -22.79 44.55 -10.19
C GLU A 612 -23.36 43.22 -10.67
N VAL A 613 -24.13 42.55 -9.79
CA VAL A 613 -24.81 41.30 -10.14
C VAL A 613 -25.97 41.60 -11.09
N ARG A 614 -25.96 40.95 -12.24
CA ARG A 614 -27.05 41.02 -13.25
C ARG A 614 -28.10 39.95 -13.04
N MET A 615 -27.67 38.73 -12.78
CA MET A 615 -28.56 37.58 -12.57
C MET A 615 -27.88 36.49 -11.75
N LYS A 616 -28.71 35.68 -11.07
CA LYS A 616 -28.32 34.45 -10.38
C LYS A 616 -29.20 33.32 -10.91
N CYS A 617 -28.60 32.27 -11.44
CA CYS A 617 -29.36 31.21 -12.12
C CYS A 617 -28.68 29.84 -12.01
N THR A 618 -29.35 28.83 -12.53
CA THR A 618 -28.79 27.50 -12.73
C THR A 618 -28.22 27.31 -14.14
N HIS A 619 -27.29 26.36 -14.27
CA HIS A 619 -26.91 25.79 -15.56
C HIS A 619 -27.13 24.27 -15.58
N GLN A 620 -26.65 23.57 -14.54
CA GLN A 620 -26.72 22.10 -14.43
C GLN A 620 -27.71 21.59 -13.37
N GLY A 621 -28.26 22.46 -12.53
CA GLY A 621 -29.29 22.12 -11.53
C GLY A 621 -30.72 22.13 -12.10
N ASN A 622 -31.67 21.61 -11.33
CA ASN A 622 -33.07 21.48 -11.73
C ASN A 622 -33.77 22.83 -12.00
N SER A 623 -33.55 23.84 -11.16
CA SER A 623 -34.12 25.18 -11.31
C SER A 623 -33.20 26.24 -10.71
N ASP A 624 -33.48 27.53 -10.97
CA ASP A 624 -32.68 28.64 -10.42
C ASP A 624 -32.69 28.69 -8.89
N ASP A 625 -33.66 28.07 -8.25
CA ASP A 625 -33.83 27.98 -6.80
C ASP A 625 -33.58 26.57 -6.23
N SER A 626 -33.12 25.62 -7.04
CA SER A 626 -32.82 24.25 -6.61
C SER A 626 -31.41 24.11 -6.01
N PHE A 627 -31.10 22.91 -5.50
CA PHE A 627 -29.90 22.60 -4.75
C PHE A 627 -29.07 21.55 -5.50
N TRP A 628 -28.46 21.97 -6.61
CA TRP A 628 -27.58 21.09 -7.39
C TRP A 628 -26.45 20.54 -6.52
N SER A 629 -26.41 19.22 -6.36
CA SER A 629 -25.64 18.55 -5.31
C SER A 629 -24.14 18.76 -5.45
N ARG A 630 -23.62 18.61 -6.67
CA ARG A 630 -22.20 18.84 -6.92
C ARG A 630 -21.80 20.31 -6.77
N GLY A 631 -22.71 21.24 -7.05
CA GLY A 631 -22.50 22.67 -6.78
C GLY A 631 -22.39 23.01 -5.28
N GLN A 632 -23.19 22.34 -4.44
CA GLN A 632 -23.05 22.47 -2.98
C GLN A 632 -21.70 21.89 -2.51
N ALA A 633 -21.33 20.74 -3.06
CA ALA A 633 -20.08 20.06 -2.75
C ALA A 633 -18.85 20.89 -3.14
N TRP A 634 -18.85 21.57 -4.30
CA TRP A 634 -17.79 22.51 -4.68
C TRP A 634 -17.67 23.70 -3.72
N GLY A 635 -18.80 24.24 -3.25
CA GLY A 635 -18.80 25.29 -2.24
C GLY A 635 -18.19 24.81 -0.92
N LEU A 636 -18.66 23.67 -0.41
CA LEU A 636 -18.15 23.05 0.81
C LEU A 636 -16.64 22.85 0.76
N TYR A 637 -16.17 22.17 -0.28
CA TYR A 637 -14.76 21.88 -0.47
C TYR A 637 -13.96 23.16 -0.67
N GLY A 638 -14.40 24.02 -1.58
CA GLY A 638 -13.69 25.24 -1.97
C GLY A 638 -13.43 26.18 -0.80
N PHE A 639 -14.40 26.37 0.10
CA PHE A 639 -14.19 27.20 1.30
C PHE A 639 -13.32 26.54 2.36
N ALA A 640 -13.39 25.20 2.53
CA ALA A 640 -12.44 24.48 3.38
C ALA A 640 -11.00 24.65 2.85
N MET A 641 -10.82 24.53 1.54
CA MET A 641 -9.55 24.75 0.85
C MET A 641 -9.08 26.21 1.01
N CYS A 642 -9.94 27.21 0.82
CA CYS A 642 -9.56 28.61 1.07
C CYS A 642 -9.09 28.81 2.52
N TYR A 643 -9.79 28.24 3.51
CA TYR A 643 -9.35 28.28 4.90
C TYR A 643 -7.99 27.60 5.12
N ARG A 644 -7.72 26.47 4.45
CA ARG A 644 -6.42 25.80 4.52
C ARG A 644 -5.27 26.77 4.25
N PHE A 645 -5.39 27.61 3.23
CA PHE A 645 -4.35 28.58 2.85
C PHE A 645 -4.40 29.86 3.67
N THR A 646 -5.56 30.49 3.78
CA THR A 646 -5.66 31.85 4.35
C THR A 646 -5.75 31.87 5.87
N LYS A 647 -6.19 30.77 6.48
CA LYS A 647 -6.60 30.69 7.88
C LYS A 647 -7.68 31.72 8.27
N ASP A 648 -8.39 32.27 7.29
CA ASP A 648 -9.46 33.23 7.52
C ASP A 648 -10.71 32.51 8.05
N PRO A 649 -11.12 32.76 9.32
CA PRO A 649 -12.23 32.04 9.94
C PRO A 649 -13.57 32.23 9.21
N THR A 650 -13.71 33.27 8.38
CA THR A 650 -14.93 33.47 7.57
C THR A 650 -15.14 32.34 6.56
N TYR A 651 -14.07 31.83 5.93
CA TYR A 651 -14.15 30.71 5.01
C TYR A 651 -14.43 29.39 5.73
N LEU A 652 -13.82 29.18 6.91
CA LEU A 652 -14.14 28.02 7.73
C LEU A 652 -15.63 28.01 8.08
N LYS A 653 -16.14 29.13 8.58
CA LYS A 653 -17.54 29.27 8.96
C LYS A 653 -18.48 29.07 7.78
N GLN A 654 -18.13 29.57 6.60
CA GLN A 654 -18.90 29.36 5.38
C GLN A 654 -18.93 27.88 4.99
N SER A 655 -17.80 27.18 4.97
CA SER A 655 -17.74 25.74 4.68
C SER A 655 -18.56 24.93 5.68
N GLU A 656 -18.47 25.25 6.98
CA GLU A 656 -19.28 24.63 8.03
C GLU A 656 -20.78 24.83 7.79
N ASN A 657 -21.21 26.04 7.47
CA ASN A 657 -22.63 26.32 7.28
C ASN A 657 -23.18 25.62 6.03
N ILE A 658 -22.40 25.52 4.95
CA ILE A 658 -22.77 24.73 3.75
C ILE A 658 -22.90 23.25 4.11
N ALA A 659 -21.94 22.70 4.87
CA ALA A 659 -21.96 21.32 5.32
C ALA A 659 -23.20 21.04 6.17
N ASP A 660 -23.42 21.87 7.20
CA ASP A 660 -24.54 21.74 8.12
C ASP A 660 -25.89 21.87 7.39
N PHE A 661 -26.02 22.81 6.45
CA PHE A 661 -27.23 22.94 5.64
C PHE A 661 -27.50 21.66 4.83
N PHE A 662 -26.51 21.25 4.02
CA PHE A 662 -26.73 20.20 3.02
C PHE A 662 -26.92 18.81 3.66
N LEU A 663 -26.14 18.50 4.70
CA LEU A 663 -26.19 17.20 5.38
C LEU A 663 -27.45 17.01 6.25
N ASN A 664 -28.10 18.11 6.66
CA ASN A 664 -29.32 18.08 7.46
C ASN A 664 -30.61 18.24 6.63
N LEU A 665 -30.52 18.20 5.29
CA LEU A 665 -31.71 18.20 4.44
C LEU A 665 -32.62 17.00 4.79
N PRO A 666 -33.93 17.21 4.96
CA PRO A 666 -34.85 16.17 5.42
C PRO A 666 -35.00 15.01 4.43
N ASN A 667 -34.62 15.23 3.16
CA ASN A 667 -34.63 14.24 2.09
C ASN A 667 -33.22 13.71 1.75
N MET A 668 -32.19 14.00 2.56
CA MET A 668 -30.85 13.42 2.42
C MET A 668 -30.91 11.89 2.59
N PRO A 669 -30.59 11.08 1.57
CA PRO A 669 -30.76 9.63 1.65
C PRO A 669 -29.91 8.97 2.72
N ALA A 670 -30.42 7.86 3.26
CA ALA A 670 -29.80 7.18 4.39
C ALA A 670 -28.42 6.60 4.08
N ASP A 671 -27.99 6.50 2.82
CA ASP A 671 -26.62 6.11 2.45
C ASP A 671 -25.64 7.30 2.41
N GLY A 672 -26.14 8.54 2.51
CA GLY A 672 -25.34 9.76 2.44
C GLY A 672 -24.91 10.15 1.03
N VAL A 673 -25.30 9.41 0.00
CA VAL A 673 -25.14 9.85 -1.39
C VAL A 673 -26.30 10.81 -1.70
N PRO A 674 -26.12 11.92 -2.42
CA PRO A 674 -27.24 12.81 -2.75
C PRO A 674 -27.91 12.39 -4.07
N TYR A 675 -29.14 12.87 -4.31
CA TYR A 675 -29.67 12.92 -5.68
C TYR A 675 -28.83 13.89 -6.49
N TRP A 676 -28.94 13.90 -7.81
CA TRP A 676 -28.21 14.88 -8.63
C TRP A 676 -28.59 16.35 -8.28
N ASP A 677 -29.81 16.57 -7.80
CA ASP A 677 -30.28 17.83 -7.21
C ASP A 677 -31.15 17.54 -5.98
N MET A 678 -30.92 18.23 -4.86
CA MET A 678 -31.62 17.96 -3.61
C MET A 678 -32.93 18.74 -3.43
N LYS A 679 -33.34 19.54 -4.42
CA LYS A 679 -34.62 20.25 -4.42
C LYS A 679 -35.32 20.08 -5.77
N MET A 680 -36.06 18.98 -5.88
CA MET A 680 -36.96 18.70 -7.00
C MET A 680 -38.32 18.25 -6.48
N ASP A 681 -39.39 18.59 -7.20
CA ASP A 681 -40.77 18.22 -6.82
C ASP A 681 -40.93 16.70 -6.68
N VAL A 682 -40.25 15.92 -7.53
CA VAL A 682 -40.27 14.45 -7.52
C VAL A 682 -39.61 13.80 -6.30
N ILE A 683 -38.89 14.57 -5.48
CA ILE A 683 -38.27 14.10 -4.22
C ILE A 683 -38.73 14.88 -2.98
N LYS A 684 -39.75 15.73 -3.08
CA LYS A 684 -40.20 16.58 -1.96
C LYS A 684 -40.72 15.79 -0.76
N ASP A 685 -41.31 14.62 -1.02
CA ASP A 685 -41.89 13.71 -0.02
C ASP A 685 -40.94 12.54 0.32
N CYS A 686 -39.68 12.60 -0.14
CA CYS A 686 -38.65 11.64 0.22
C CYS A 686 -38.08 11.94 1.62
N THR A 687 -37.65 10.88 2.30
CA THR A 687 -36.93 10.92 3.58
C THR A 687 -35.64 10.10 3.45
N PRO A 688 -34.76 10.04 4.46
CA PRO A 688 -33.57 9.20 4.38
C PRO A 688 -33.91 7.73 4.07
N GLU A 689 -35.01 7.21 4.62
CA GLU A 689 -35.48 5.84 4.44
C GLU A 689 -36.41 5.64 3.23
N LYS A 690 -37.08 6.70 2.78
CA LYS A 690 -38.02 6.68 1.65
C LYS A 690 -37.42 7.44 0.47
N ILE A 691 -36.66 6.71 -0.36
CA ILE A 691 -36.04 7.24 -1.58
C ILE A 691 -36.94 7.06 -2.81
N ASN A 692 -36.73 7.88 -3.84
CA ASN A 692 -37.29 7.71 -5.17
C ASN A 692 -36.22 7.07 -6.09
N PRO A 693 -36.35 5.77 -6.44
CA PRO A 693 -35.33 5.07 -7.23
C PRO A 693 -35.25 5.54 -8.69
N ASP A 694 -36.27 6.21 -9.21
CA ASP A 694 -36.31 6.69 -10.59
C ASP A 694 -35.52 8.00 -10.79
N VAL A 695 -35.05 8.61 -9.69
CA VAL A 695 -34.30 9.86 -9.72
C VAL A 695 -32.81 9.55 -9.58
N PRO A 696 -31.99 9.91 -10.59
CA PRO A 696 -30.56 9.61 -10.56
C PRO A 696 -29.83 10.17 -9.34
N ARG A 697 -28.85 9.40 -8.88
CA ARG A 697 -27.91 9.75 -7.82
C ARG A 697 -26.75 10.55 -8.40
N ASP A 698 -25.92 11.13 -7.53
CA ASP A 698 -24.64 11.67 -7.95
C ASP A 698 -23.50 11.24 -7.02
N ALA A 699 -22.90 10.10 -7.34
CA ALA A 699 -21.74 9.56 -6.63
C ALA A 699 -20.53 10.52 -6.66
N SER A 700 -20.39 11.32 -7.72
CA SER A 700 -19.32 12.33 -7.81
C SER A 700 -19.44 13.41 -6.74
N ALA A 701 -20.67 13.90 -6.49
CA ALA A 701 -20.94 14.84 -5.41
C ALA A 701 -20.66 14.20 -4.04
N ALA A 702 -21.03 12.95 -3.83
CA ALA A 702 -20.76 12.22 -2.59
C ALA A 702 -19.26 12.06 -2.32
N ALA A 703 -18.47 11.63 -3.32
CA ALA A 703 -17.02 11.48 -3.20
C ALA A 703 -16.34 12.80 -2.81
N LEU A 704 -16.75 13.89 -3.47
CA LEU A 704 -16.28 15.24 -3.20
C LEU A 704 -16.66 15.75 -1.80
N ILE A 705 -17.91 15.52 -1.37
CA ILE A 705 -18.37 15.85 -0.01
C ILE A 705 -17.53 15.09 1.01
N ALA A 706 -17.32 13.79 0.83
CA ALA A 706 -16.51 13.00 1.74
C ALA A 706 -15.07 13.54 1.84
N SER A 707 -14.43 13.83 0.70
CA SER A 707 -13.09 14.43 0.69
C SER A 707 -13.04 15.77 1.43
N GLY A 708 -14.01 16.66 1.16
CA GLY A 708 -14.11 17.96 1.83
C GLY A 708 -14.38 17.85 3.33
N LEU A 709 -15.22 16.90 3.76
CA LEU A 709 -15.51 16.65 5.18
C LEU A 709 -14.32 16.09 5.94
N TYR A 710 -13.51 15.22 5.33
CA TYR A 710 -12.28 14.73 5.98
C TYR A 710 -11.25 15.83 6.20
N GLU A 711 -11.19 16.85 5.34
CA GLU A 711 -10.36 18.02 5.58
C GLU A 711 -10.99 18.95 6.62
N LEU A 712 -12.27 19.30 6.44
CA LEU A 712 -13.00 20.20 7.33
C LEU A 712 -13.02 19.70 8.77
N CYS A 713 -13.09 18.38 9.00
CA CYS A 713 -13.10 17.82 10.35
C CYS A 713 -11.82 18.10 11.15
N THR A 714 -10.72 18.47 10.48
CA THR A 714 -9.45 18.83 11.12
C THR A 714 -9.37 20.28 11.58
N TYR A 715 -10.33 21.12 11.15
CA TYR A 715 -10.34 22.57 11.42
C TYR A 715 -11.38 22.99 12.45
N VAL A 716 -12.39 22.16 12.68
CA VAL A 716 -13.51 22.45 13.59
C VAL A 716 -13.30 21.84 14.97
N SER A 717 -14.23 22.11 15.90
CA SER A 717 -14.18 21.52 17.25
C SER A 717 -14.16 19.98 17.20
N PRO A 718 -13.50 19.30 18.15
CA PRO A 718 -13.40 17.83 18.14
C PRO A 718 -14.75 17.10 18.04
N GLU A 719 -15.80 17.64 18.67
CA GLU A 719 -17.15 17.08 18.61
C GLU A 719 -17.75 17.17 17.22
N LYS A 720 -17.62 18.34 16.57
CA LYS A 720 -18.12 18.56 15.23
C LYS A 720 -17.29 17.81 14.18
N GLY A 721 -15.97 17.76 14.38
CA GLY A 721 -15.05 16.98 13.57
C GLY A 721 -15.40 15.49 13.58
N LYS A 722 -15.72 14.91 14.75
CA LYS A 722 -16.22 13.53 14.84
C LYS A 722 -17.50 13.30 14.03
N LYS A 723 -18.44 14.25 14.04
CA LYS A 723 -19.68 14.15 13.25
C LYS A 723 -19.40 14.19 11.74
N TYR A 724 -18.62 15.16 11.27
CA TYR A 724 -18.25 15.26 9.86
C TYR A 724 -17.49 14.05 9.36
N ARG A 725 -16.54 13.56 10.16
CA ARG A 725 -15.81 12.34 9.85
C ARG A 725 -16.73 11.12 9.77
N ALA A 726 -17.66 10.96 10.71
CA ALA A 726 -18.60 9.84 10.69
C ALA A 726 -19.50 9.86 9.44
N VAL A 727 -19.90 11.05 8.97
CA VAL A 727 -20.62 11.21 7.70
C VAL A 727 -19.71 10.84 6.52
N ALA A 728 -18.47 11.32 6.48
CA ALA A 728 -17.52 10.97 5.41
C ALA A 728 -17.22 9.46 5.36
N ASP A 729 -17.01 8.82 6.52
CA ASP A 729 -16.79 7.37 6.63
C ASP A 729 -18.00 6.57 6.12
N LYS A 730 -19.21 7.04 6.42
CA LYS A 730 -20.47 6.46 5.92
C LYS A 730 -20.56 6.58 4.41
N ILE A 731 -20.29 7.76 3.85
CA ILE A 731 -20.31 8.00 2.41
C ILE A 731 -19.30 7.08 1.70
N VAL A 732 -18.03 7.08 2.12
CA VAL A 732 -16.98 6.25 1.49
C VAL A 732 -17.32 4.75 1.58
N SER A 733 -17.84 4.28 2.71
CA SER A 733 -18.23 2.87 2.85
C SER A 733 -19.40 2.50 1.94
N ASN A 734 -20.39 3.39 1.76
CA ASN A 734 -21.50 3.16 0.84
C ASN A 734 -21.06 3.26 -0.62
N LEU A 735 -20.18 4.20 -0.97
CA LEU A 735 -19.59 4.28 -2.31
C LEU A 735 -18.89 2.97 -2.67
N HIS A 736 -18.06 2.45 -1.74
CA HIS A 736 -17.39 1.15 -1.91
C HIS A 736 -18.37 -0.01 -2.07
N LYS A 737 -19.43 -0.10 -1.24
CA LYS A 737 -20.33 -1.26 -1.20
C LYS A 737 -21.40 -1.27 -2.28
N HIS A 738 -21.86 -0.11 -2.73
CA HIS A 738 -23.10 0.02 -3.51
C HIS A 738 -22.94 0.80 -4.80
N TYR A 739 -21.87 1.60 -4.95
CA TYR A 739 -21.65 2.44 -6.13
C TYR A 739 -20.38 2.05 -6.90
N GLN A 740 -19.57 1.13 -6.38
CA GLN A 740 -18.35 0.66 -7.03
C GLN A 740 -18.69 -0.24 -8.22
N ALA A 741 -17.93 -0.11 -9.31
CA ALA A 741 -18.06 -1.00 -10.46
C ALA A 741 -17.68 -2.44 -10.11
N ALA A 742 -18.25 -3.42 -10.81
CA ALA A 742 -17.76 -4.79 -10.71
C ALA A 742 -16.32 -4.88 -11.27
N PRO A 743 -15.43 -5.72 -10.67
CA PRO A 743 -14.07 -5.91 -11.20
C PRO A 743 -14.05 -6.30 -12.67
N ASP A 744 -13.07 -5.76 -13.41
CA ASP A 744 -12.84 -5.98 -14.83
C ASP A 744 -13.99 -5.50 -15.76
N THR A 745 -14.84 -4.58 -15.28
CA THR A 745 -15.97 -4.04 -16.05
C THR A 745 -15.91 -2.52 -16.23
N HIS A 746 -16.89 -1.96 -16.96
CA HIS A 746 -17.10 -0.53 -17.14
C HIS A 746 -15.84 0.24 -17.56
N TYR A 747 -15.03 -0.35 -18.45
CA TYR A 747 -13.78 0.24 -18.94
C TYR A 747 -12.82 0.71 -17.83
N GLY A 748 -12.88 0.10 -16.64
CA GLY A 748 -11.96 0.41 -15.56
C GLY A 748 -12.30 1.65 -14.70
N PHE A 749 -13.49 2.23 -14.83
CA PHE A 749 -13.95 3.25 -13.88
C PHE A 749 -14.15 2.65 -12.47
N LEU A 750 -13.93 3.46 -11.42
CA LEU A 750 -14.05 2.99 -10.04
C LEU A 750 -15.49 3.06 -9.53
N LEU A 751 -16.15 4.21 -9.73
CA LEU A 751 -17.50 4.47 -9.27
C LEU A 751 -18.49 4.62 -10.44
N LEU A 752 -19.71 4.16 -10.19
CA LEU A 752 -20.88 4.29 -11.06
C LEU A 752 -21.84 5.37 -10.52
N HIS A 753 -22.95 5.58 -11.22
CA HIS A 753 -24.08 6.40 -10.77
C HIS A 753 -23.76 7.85 -10.42
N SER A 754 -22.95 8.50 -11.27
CA SER A 754 -22.76 9.95 -11.25
C SER A 754 -23.66 10.63 -12.29
N THR A 755 -24.00 11.91 -12.05
CA THR A 755 -24.85 12.68 -12.96
C THR A 755 -24.20 14.01 -13.33
N GLY A 756 -23.66 14.10 -14.54
CA GLY A 756 -22.96 15.25 -15.09
C GLY A 756 -23.88 16.43 -15.38
N HIS A 757 -24.76 16.34 -16.37
CA HIS A 757 -25.62 17.46 -16.77
C HIS A 757 -27.03 16.98 -17.13
N HIS A 758 -27.87 16.82 -16.10
CA HIS A 758 -29.21 16.28 -16.25
C HIS A 758 -30.13 17.16 -17.12
N PRO A 759 -30.26 18.49 -16.91
CA PRO A 759 -31.03 19.36 -17.81
C PRO A 759 -30.57 19.31 -19.28
N GLY A 760 -29.28 19.06 -19.52
CA GLY A 760 -28.69 18.92 -20.85
C GLY A 760 -28.79 17.52 -21.45
N GLY A 761 -29.38 16.54 -20.75
CA GLY A 761 -29.53 15.16 -21.22
C GLY A 761 -28.21 14.39 -21.36
N SER A 762 -27.15 14.84 -20.68
CA SER A 762 -25.77 14.36 -20.83
C SER A 762 -25.25 13.75 -19.53
N GLU A 763 -24.58 12.60 -19.64
CA GLU A 763 -23.91 11.92 -18.53
C GLU A 763 -24.83 11.70 -17.32
N ILE A 764 -25.99 11.10 -17.54
CA ILE A 764 -26.96 10.79 -16.48
C ILE A 764 -26.79 9.33 -16.08
N ASP A 765 -26.53 9.08 -14.79
CA ASP A 765 -26.34 7.74 -14.23
C ASP A 765 -25.20 6.95 -14.91
N VAL A 766 -24.01 7.55 -14.95
CA VAL A 766 -22.81 7.00 -15.61
C VAL A 766 -21.57 7.14 -14.70
N PRO A 767 -20.49 6.38 -14.95
CA PRO A 767 -19.21 6.67 -14.32
C PRO A 767 -18.62 7.99 -14.84
N LEU A 768 -17.86 8.68 -13.98
CA LEU A 768 -17.19 9.95 -14.31
C LEU A 768 -15.79 9.99 -13.70
N ASN A 769 -14.79 10.37 -14.50
CA ASN A 769 -13.39 10.33 -14.08
C ASN A 769 -13.06 11.22 -12.84
N TYR A 770 -13.81 12.30 -12.62
CA TYR A 770 -13.68 13.13 -11.42
C TYR A 770 -14.31 12.48 -10.19
N ALA A 771 -15.32 11.62 -10.34
CA ALA A 771 -15.84 10.85 -9.22
C ALA A 771 -14.74 9.93 -8.67
N ASP A 772 -14.02 9.25 -9.57
CA ASP A 772 -12.90 8.38 -9.23
C ASP A 772 -11.76 9.16 -8.55
N TYR A 773 -11.40 10.33 -9.09
CA TYR A 773 -10.36 11.20 -8.51
C TYR A 773 -10.68 11.61 -7.07
N PHE A 774 -11.89 12.12 -6.80
CA PHE A 774 -12.26 12.56 -5.45
C PHE A 774 -12.54 11.40 -4.51
N TYR A 775 -12.89 10.22 -5.03
CA TYR A 775 -13.00 9.00 -4.23
C TYR A 775 -11.64 8.54 -3.72
N LEU A 776 -10.63 8.48 -4.59
CA LEU A 776 -9.25 8.21 -4.19
C LEU A 776 -8.73 9.26 -3.21
N GLU A 777 -9.08 10.52 -3.41
CA GLU A 777 -8.66 11.58 -2.50
C GLU A 777 -9.30 11.43 -1.11
N ALA A 778 -10.59 11.11 -1.06
CA ALA A 778 -11.30 10.83 0.18
C ALA A 778 -10.68 9.63 0.92
N LEU A 779 -10.30 8.57 0.20
CA LEU A 779 -9.60 7.41 0.78
C LEU A 779 -8.23 7.80 1.35
N ALA A 780 -7.44 8.59 0.62
CA ALA A 780 -6.15 9.09 1.10
C ALA A 780 -6.29 9.92 2.38
N ARG A 781 -7.28 10.83 2.42
CA ARG A 781 -7.57 11.67 3.60
C ARG A 781 -8.05 10.85 4.79
N LYS A 782 -8.92 9.86 4.57
CA LYS A 782 -9.35 8.89 5.59
C LYS A 782 -8.15 8.20 6.22
N GLU A 783 -7.22 7.74 5.39
CA GLU A 783 -6.03 7.01 5.86
C GLU A 783 -5.08 7.91 6.65
N ALA A 784 -4.82 9.13 6.17
CA ALA A 784 -4.02 10.12 6.91
C ALA A 784 -4.60 10.42 8.31
N LEU A 785 -5.94 10.47 8.44
CA LEU A 785 -6.61 10.64 9.73
C LEU A 785 -6.53 9.39 10.62
N ASN A 786 -6.58 8.19 10.04
CA ASN A 786 -6.38 6.94 10.77
C ASN A 786 -4.97 6.85 11.36
N MET A 787 -3.97 7.34 10.63
CA MET A 787 -2.59 7.43 11.11
C MET A 787 -2.46 8.46 12.22
N LYS A 788 -2.95 9.69 12.02
CA LYS A 788 -2.86 10.76 13.03
C LYS A 788 -3.62 10.45 14.33
N MET A 789 -4.76 9.76 14.29
CA MET A 789 -5.47 9.37 15.52
C MET A 789 -4.74 8.31 16.33
N LYS A 790 -3.85 7.53 15.70
CA LYS A 790 -2.96 6.67 16.45
C LYS A 790 -1.99 7.53 17.29
N ASP A 791 -1.74 8.80 16.98
CA ASP A 791 -0.77 9.63 17.71
C ASP A 791 -1.28 10.30 19.00
N CYS A 792 -2.55 10.13 19.40
CA CYS A 792 -3.06 10.77 20.64
C CYS A 792 -3.27 9.78 21.82
N PRO A 793 -2.27 9.56 22.69
CA PRO A 793 -2.52 9.47 24.13
C PRO A 793 -2.55 10.90 24.68
N GLY A 794 -3.74 11.51 24.71
CA GLY A 794 -4.07 12.66 25.56
C GLY A 794 -3.07 13.82 25.62
N LYS A 795 -2.96 14.61 24.55
CA LYS A 795 -2.71 16.06 24.66
C LYS A 795 -3.50 16.77 23.55
N ALA A 796 -4.52 17.51 23.95
CA ALA A 796 -5.16 18.52 23.12
C ALA A 796 -4.16 19.67 22.86
N PRO A 797 -4.32 20.45 21.78
CA PRO A 797 -3.53 21.68 21.58
C PRO A 797 -3.62 22.62 22.77
#